data_AF-A0A8T7EDK9-F1
#
_entry.id   AF-A0A8T7EDK9-F1
#
_cell.length_a   1.000
_cell.length_b   1.000
_cell.length_c   1.000
_cell.angle_alpha   90.00
_cell.angle_beta   90.00
_cell.angle_gamma   90.00
#
_symmetry.space_group_name_H-M   'P 1'
#
loop_
_entity.id
_entity.type
_entity.pdbx_description
1 polymer ?
#
loop_
_entity_poly.entity_id
_entity_poly.type
_entity_poly.pdbx_seq_one_letter_code
_entity_poly.pdbx_strand_id
1 'polypeptide(L)'
;MQFKTLTILTLFSLLVALGWTQTKSSQAQSTIEIVTFQGETFAGGESQGMQVTTNGLEMADTAVIAHYQSAVIHTPIAYNAAVTHWLADIPESASLEIHLRTSPDGQQWSEWYDIHAHADWNEPGDAWQYGDMVAVPAVDKTHHYLQFQVSAARYWGGPAPLLRQLDFVLIDTSNGPTTAELIARQQELDAANPPETPQNPEDFPRPFVITRAAWCTQPECWYSGLDYQTYTHLLMHHTVTSSGGDSAAIVRAIWEYHTFTQGWGDIGYNYLIDINGVIFEGHLNGNYHQWDVTGVHAGAANAGGMAASLIGNFTSPDEGGGSIPSTAMLNALADLFAWKADQRDIDPFDASRMVQMSWGLPHIMGHRDVYGGLNTLCPGSNAYNYLPWLRNAVASRIGFVSPYIHIDEMSSSFTKSNANWYEGPRGCGNNGHSYYTWSTTDPNQSTNWGEWRFNVPVDGRYRIQIYAPYCNTGAPETIGARYTVYHATGTSSVTVNQDANVGLWMTVGEFDLTANSNNRLRLTDLTTTDNGRGVWFDGIRLLHLGQSVSEVHNSTPAPDVWVTANPVEFTWQIVSTAPVVQTQLQVATDAAMNNLVYDQTWSGAILQHSHIFTQDYAHLYWWVKATVQPSGGGSQTVTSTATHFRLDTTPPTSSVNAVLQLPNAPGYSIHWSGTDEIAGITHYFVEYRPQGGSDWTVFVGLPPLATSTRFVPPDSQVYEFRSRAIDAAGNAEPAHITADISTDQAILLTHAIMLPVIRR
;
A
#
# COMPACT_ATOMS: atom_id res chain seq x y z
N MET A 1 -66.87 -50.32 23.84
CA MET A 1 -67.04 -51.58 23.08
C MET A 1 -66.87 -51.24 21.61
N GLN A 2 -65.96 -51.92 20.91
CA GLN A 2 -65.57 -51.68 19.50
C GLN A 2 -66.75 -51.66 18.53
N PHE A 3 -66.65 -50.93 17.41
CA PHE A 3 -66.94 -51.39 16.04
C PHE A 3 -66.28 -50.38 15.07
N LYS A 4 -65.18 -50.76 14.42
CA LYS A 4 -65.01 -51.34 13.06
C LYS A 4 -64.99 -50.31 11.91
N THR A 5 -63.90 -50.43 11.17
CA THR A 5 -63.39 -49.79 9.94
C THR A 5 -64.26 -50.03 8.70
N LEU A 6 -64.46 -49.03 7.83
CA LEU A 6 -64.00 -48.96 6.41
C LEU A 6 -64.58 -47.72 5.64
N THR A 7 -63.68 -46.92 5.07
CA THR A 7 -63.61 -46.19 3.77
C THR A 7 -64.86 -45.61 3.06
N ILE A 8 -64.78 -44.33 2.61
CA ILE A 8 -65.05 -43.83 1.22
C ILE A 8 -64.59 -42.35 1.05
N LEU A 9 -64.16 -42.06 -0.18
CA LEU A 9 -63.47 -40.92 -0.77
C LEU A 9 -64.20 -39.55 -0.86
N THR A 10 -63.36 -38.52 -1.01
CA THR A 10 -63.41 -37.34 -1.93
C THR A 10 -63.98 -35.95 -1.56
N LEU A 11 -63.13 -34.98 -1.92
CA LEU A 11 -63.30 -33.54 -2.23
C LEU A 11 -63.46 -32.56 -1.06
N PHE A 12 -62.38 -31.80 -0.84
CA PHE A 12 -62.35 -30.57 -0.05
C PHE A 12 -61.56 -29.51 -0.82
N SER A 13 -62.25 -28.51 -1.37
CA SER A 13 -61.71 -27.15 -1.60
C SER A 13 -62.76 -26.24 -2.26
N LEU A 14 -63.42 -25.43 -1.45
CA LEU A 14 -64.09 -24.21 -1.91
C LEU A 14 -64.04 -23.17 -0.79
N LEU A 15 -63.24 -22.11 -0.95
CA LEU A 15 -63.43 -20.86 -0.21
C LEU A 15 -62.86 -19.67 -0.99
N VAL A 16 -63.81 -18.96 -1.60
CA VAL A 16 -63.90 -17.50 -1.77
C VAL A 16 -62.75 -16.79 -2.48
N ALA A 17 -62.94 -16.62 -3.80
CA ALA A 17 -62.34 -15.58 -4.60
C ALA A 17 -62.93 -14.21 -4.22
N LEU A 18 -62.12 -13.35 -3.60
CA LEU A 18 -62.32 -11.91 -3.55
C LEU A 18 -61.28 -11.29 -4.49
N GLY A 19 -61.77 -10.75 -5.60
CA GLY A 19 -60.96 -10.21 -6.67
C GLY A 19 -60.13 -9.02 -6.23
N TRP A 20 -58.82 -9.23 -6.19
CA TRP A 20 -57.86 -8.22 -6.58
C TRP A 20 -57.55 -8.52 -8.04
N THR A 21 -58.16 -7.77 -8.95
CA THR A 21 -57.66 -7.68 -10.31
C THR A 21 -56.28 -7.04 -10.24
N GLN A 22 -55.24 -7.87 -10.09
CA GLN A 22 -53.94 -7.56 -10.68
C GLN A 22 -54.22 -7.42 -12.17
N THR A 23 -54.45 -6.19 -12.62
CA THR A 23 -54.11 -5.84 -13.99
C THR A 23 -52.64 -6.22 -14.13
N LYS A 24 -52.39 -7.39 -14.73
CA LYS A 24 -51.14 -7.64 -15.43
C LYS A 24 -50.98 -6.44 -16.34
N SER A 25 -50.11 -5.50 -15.97
CA SER A 25 -49.67 -4.51 -16.94
C SER A 25 -49.13 -5.33 -18.11
N SER A 26 -49.62 -5.02 -19.30
CA SER A 26 -49.01 -5.53 -20.53
C SER A 26 -47.51 -5.30 -20.41
N GLN A 27 -46.71 -6.36 -20.55
CA GLN A 27 -45.25 -6.26 -20.62
C GLN A 27 -44.89 -5.13 -21.59
N ALA A 28 -44.26 -4.07 -21.10
CA ALA A 28 -43.74 -3.00 -21.93
C ALA A 28 -42.58 -3.58 -22.75
N GLN A 29 -42.88 -4.04 -23.97
CA GLN A 29 -41.89 -4.60 -24.87
C GLN A 29 -41.10 -3.45 -25.48
N SER A 30 -39.78 -3.46 -25.31
CA SER A 30 -38.89 -2.57 -26.04
C SER A 30 -38.94 -2.89 -27.52
N THR A 31 -38.57 -1.92 -28.36
CA THR A 31 -38.44 -2.14 -29.80
C THR A 31 -37.11 -1.56 -30.27
N ILE A 32 -36.37 -2.34 -31.07
CA ILE A 32 -35.13 -1.91 -31.72
C ILE A 32 -35.34 -2.03 -33.23
N GLU A 33 -34.98 -0.98 -33.97
CA GLU A 33 -34.95 -0.99 -35.43
C GLU A 33 -33.67 -0.32 -35.94
N ILE A 34 -33.10 -0.84 -37.02
CA ILE A 34 -31.87 -0.29 -37.62
C ILE A 34 -32.23 0.37 -38.95
N VAL A 35 -31.89 1.65 -39.08
CA VAL A 35 -32.00 2.40 -40.35
C VAL A 35 -30.61 2.51 -40.97
N THR A 36 -30.41 1.83 -42.10
CA THR A 36 -29.11 1.78 -42.79
C THR A 36 -29.06 2.71 -44.00
N PHE A 37 -27.97 3.45 -44.12
CA PHE A 37 -27.58 4.19 -45.30
C PHE A 37 -26.29 3.63 -45.89
N GLN A 38 -26.33 3.21 -47.16
CA GLN A 38 -25.19 2.69 -47.92
C GLN A 38 -25.38 2.93 -49.42
N GLY A 39 -24.28 3.19 -50.12
CA GLY A 39 -24.29 3.40 -51.57
C GLY A 39 -25.32 4.46 -52.01
N GLU A 40 -26.22 4.08 -52.92
CA GLU A 40 -27.20 5.01 -53.50
C GLU A 40 -28.29 5.50 -52.52
N THR A 41 -28.43 4.91 -51.33
CA THR A 41 -29.45 5.38 -50.36
C THR A 41 -29.14 6.78 -49.82
N PHE A 42 -27.92 7.30 -50.01
CA PHE A 42 -27.56 8.69 -49.72
C PHE A 42 -28.11 9.69 -50.77
N ALA A 43 -28.66 9.24 -51.91
CA ALA A 43 -29.04 10.13 -53.02
C ALA A 43 -30.13 11.18 -52.68
N GLY A 44 -30.87 10.99 -51.58
CA GLY A 44 -31.91 11.94 -51.16
C GLY A 44 -31.41 13.20 -50.44
N GLY A 45 -30.12 13.29 -50.14
CA GLY A 45 -29.54 14.44 -49.41
C GLY A 45 -29.00 15.56 -50.31
N GLU A 46 -28.74 16.70 -49.70
CA GLU A 46 -28.07 17.84 -50.31
C GLU A 46 -26.56 17.75 -50.06
N SER A 47 -25.75 17.84 -51.12
CA SER A 47 -24.29 17.76 -51.01
C SER A 47 -23.58 19.00 -51.55
N GLN A 48 -22.48 19.36 -50.88
CA GLN A 48 -21.51 20.34 -51.33
C GLN A 48 -20.12 19.71 -51.26
N GLY A 49 -19.58 19.27 -52.41
CA GLY A 49 -18.27 18.62 -52.46
C GLY A 49 -18.26 17.13 -52.08
N MET A 50 -19.37 16.57 -51.60
CA MET A 50 -19.56 15.11 -51.46
C MET A 50 -20.25 14.53 -52.71
N GLN A 51 -19.90 13.30 -53.05
CA GLN A 51 -20.47 12.50 -54.14
C GLN A 51 -21.06 11.21 -53.58
N VAL A 52 -22.30 10.92 -53.97
CA VAL A 52 -22.92 9.62 -53.70
C VAL A 52 -22.45 8.64 -54.78
N THR A 53 -21.79 7.57 -54.36
CA THR A 53 -21.26 6.52 -55.23
C THR A 53 -21.88 5.16 -54.85
N THR A 54 -21.60 4.13 -55.65
CA THR A 54 -21.99 2.75 -55.31
C THR A 54 -21.31 2.23 -54.04
N ASN A 55 -20.20 2.84 -53.63
CA ASN A 55 -19.42 2.45 -52.46
C ASN A 55 -19.79 3.24 -51.19
N GLY A 56 -20.65 4.27 -51.32
CA GLY A 56 -21.07 5.11 -50.20
C GLY A 56 -21.01 6.60 -50.51
N LEU A 57 -20.76 7.41 -49.49
CA LEU A 57 -20.61 8.86 -49.58
C LEU A 57 -19.12 9.22 -49.59
N GLU A 58 -18.63 9.65 -50.75
CA GLU A 58 -17.21 9.93 -51.00
C GLU A 58 -16.97 11.42 -51.20
N MET A 59 -15.87 11.95 -50.64
CA MET A 59 -15.45 13.32 -50.96
C MET A 59 -15.00 13.42 -52.42
N ALA A 60 -15.47 14.44 -53.15
CA ALA A 60 -15.04 14.68 -54.52
C ALA A 60 -13.52 14.94 -54.61
N ASP A 61 -12.87 14.38 -55.63
CA ASP A 61 -11.43 14.53 -55.89
C ASP A 61 -10.91 15.97 -55.99
N THR A 62 -11.78 16.96 -56.19
CA THR A 62 -11.44 18.39 -56.27
C THR A 62 -11.79 19.17 -55.00
N ALA A 63 -12.54 18.59 -54.07
CA ALA A 63 -12.95 19.25 -52.84
C ALA A 63 -11.82 19.21 -51.80
N VAL A 64 -11.69 20.24 -50.96
CA VAL A 64 -10.78 20.22 -49.79
C VAL A 64 -11.58 20.08 -48.51
N ILE A 65 -12.79 20.63 -48.51
CA ILE A 65 -13.82 20.48 -47.50
C ILE A 65 -15.09 20.07 -48.25
N ALA A 66 -15.85 19.15 -47.67
CA ALA A 66 -17.08 18.63 -48.24
C ALA A 66 -18.14 18.44 -47.15
N HIS A 67 -19.39 18.72 -47.50
CA HIS A 67 -20.54 18.57 -46.62
C HIS A 67 -21.65 17.81 -47.31
N TYR A 68 -22.39 17.04 -46.54
CA TYR A 68 -23.62 16.36 -46.94
C TYR A 68 -24.65 16.52 -45.83
N GLN A 69 -25.88 16.84 -46.20
CA GLN A 69 -27.02 16.84 -45.29
C GLN A 69 -28.10 15.92 -45.86
N SER A 70 -28.54 14.96 -45.06
CA SER A 70 -29.67 14.09 -45.42
C SER A 70 -30.99 14.85 -45.58
N ALA A 71 -31.93 14.27 -46.32
CA ALA A 71 -33.34 14.69 -46.21
C ALA A 71 -33.87 14.41 -44.79
N VAL A 72 -35.01 15.01 -44.44
CA VAL A 72 -35.72 14.66 -43.20
C VAL A 72 -36.19 13.20 -43.28
N ILE A 73 -35.77 12.39 -42.32
CA ILE A 73 -36.05 10.95 -42.28
C ILE A 73 -37.16 10.71 -41.27
N HIS A 74 -38.28 10.16 -41.73
CA HIS A 74 -39.31 9.60 -40.85
C HIS A 74 -38.93 8.17 -40.47
N THR A 75 -38.81 7.90 -39.18
CA THR A 75 -38.29 6.63 -38.66
C THR A 75 -39.37 5.54 -38.66
N PRO A 76 -38.97 4.25 -38.78
CA PRO A 76 -39.92 3.14 -38.80
C PRO A 76 -40.64 2.93 -37.47
N ILE A 77 -40.03 3.36 -36.36
CA ILE A 77 -40.58 3.35 -35.02
C ILE A 77 -40.45 4.74 -34.39
N ALA A 78 -41.31 5.02 -33.40
CA ALA A 78 -40.99 6.03 -32.40
C ALA A 78 -39.76 5.56 -31.61
N TYR A 79 -38.90 6.45 -31.15
CA TYR A 79 -37.71 6.07 -30.39
C TYR A 79 -37.39 7.12 -29.33
N ASN A 80 -36.82 6.69 -28.21
CA ASN A 80 -36.29 7.57 -27.17
C ASN A 80 -34.76 7.58 -27.11
N ALA A 81 -34.10 6.71 -27.88
CA ALA A 81 -32.66 6.70 -28.05
C ALA A 81 -32.26 6.30 -29.47
N ALA A 82 -31.20 6.91 -29.99
CA ALA A 82 -30.59 6.58 -31.27
C ALA A 82 -29.08 6.45 -31.09
N VAL A 83 -28.51 5.32 -31.54
CA VAL A 83 -27.05 5.09 -31.55
C VAL A 83 -26.59 5.03 -33.01
N THR A 84 -25.48 5.70 -33.31
CA THR A 84 -24.96 5.80 -34.68
C THR A 84 -23.78 4.86 -34.85
N HIS A 85 -23.78 3.99 -35.87
CA HIS A 85 -22.62 3.17 -36.25
C HIS A 85 -22.22 3.48 -37.67
N TRP A 86 -20.93 3.42 -37.98
CA TRP A 86 -20.51 3.60 -39.35
C TRP A 86 -19.28 2.80 -39.73
N LEU A 87 -19.17 2.57 -41.03
CA LEU A 87 -18.00 2.01 -41.68
C LEU A 87 -17.43 3.09 -42.59
N ALA A 88 -16.19 3.51 -42.37
CA ALA A 88 -15.54 4.53 -43.18
C ALA A 88 -14.06 4.23 -43.42
N ASP A 89 -13.58 4.60 -44.60
CA ASP A 89 -12.16 4.68 -44.91
C ASP A 89 -11.72 6.14 -44.70
N ILE A 90 -10.98 6.40 -43.61
CA ILE A 90 -10.47 7.73 -43.28
C ILE A 90 -8.94 7.70 -43.36
N PRO A 91 -8.34 8.21 -44.44
CA PRO A 91 -6.88 8.35 -44.55
C PRO A 91 -6.31 9.21 -43.42
N GLU A 92 -5.04 8.99 -43.01
CA GLU A 92 -4.35 9.81 -41.99
C GLU A 92 -4.31 11.31 -42.33
N SER A 93 -4.49 11.66 -43.61
CA SER A 93 -4.52 13.03 -44.11
C SER A 93 -5.93 13.58 -44.29
N ALA A 94 -6.95 12.97 -43.68
CA ALA A 94 -8.35 13.38 -43.78
C ALA A 94 -9.07 13.33 -42.44
N SER A 95 -10.22 14.01 -42.37
CA SER A 95 -11.18 13.92 -41.27
C SER A 95 -12.59 13.68 -41.81
N LEU A 96 -13.42 13.03 -41.01
CA LEU A 96 -14.83 12.81 -41.27
C LEU A 96 -15.60 12.94 -39.95
N GLU A 97 -16.58 13.82 -39.92
CA GLU A 97 -17.41 14.17 -38.76
C GLU A 97 -18.87 13.94 -39.09
N ILE A 98 -19.62 13.38 -38.14
CA ILE A 98 -21.04 13.08 -38.27
C ILE A 98 -21.79 13.89 -37.23
N HIS A 99 -22.87 14.55 -37.65
CA HIS A 99 -23.78 15.24 -36.75
C HIS A 99 -25.18 14.67 -36.88
N LEU A 100 -25.91 14.55 -35.77
CA LEU A 100 -27.27 14.05 -35.73
C LEU A 100 -28.18 15.07 -35.03
N ARG A 101 -29.40 15.22 -35.52
CA ARG A 101 -30.48 15.89 -34.78
C ARG A 101 -31.77 15.09 -34.89
N THR A 102 -32.65 15.27 -33.92
CA THR A 102 -33.90 14.53 -33.81
C THR A 102 -35.09 15.49 -33.68
N SER A 103 -36.28 15.01 -34.01
CA SER A 103 -37.50 15.82 -33.97
C SER A 103 -38.75 14.98 -33.71
N PRO A 104 -39.73 15.51 -32.95
CA PRO A 104 -41.01 14.85 -32.77
C PRO A 104 -41.91 14.95 -34.02
N ASP A 105 -41.79 16.01 -34.82
CA ASP A 105 -42.72 16.37 -35.90
C ASP A 105 -42.07 16.69 -37.26
N GLY A 106 -40.74 16.63 -37.34
CA GLY A 106 -39.94 16.99 -38.52
C GLY A 106 -39.78 18.50 -38.75
N GLN A 107 -40.29 19.34 -37.84
CA GLN A 107 -40.23 20.81 -37.92
C GLN A 107 -39.48 21.42 -36.73
N GLN A 108 -39.78 20.96 -35.51
CA GLN A 108 -39.10 21.36 -34.29
C GLN A 108 -37.91 20.44 -34.08
N TRP A 109 -36.71 20.97 -34.26
CA TRP A 109 -35.49 20.18 -34.20
C TRP A 109 -34.76 20.40 -32.89
N SER A 110 -34.14 19.34 -32.38
CA SER A 110 -33.06 19.47 -31.40
C SER A 110 -31.91 20.31 -31.97
N GLU A 111 -30.98 20.68 -31.09
CA GLU A 111 -29.65 21.07 -31.53
C GLU A 111 -28.98 19.92 -32.30
N TRP A 112 -27.94 20.25 -33.06
CA TRP A 112 -27.09 19.23 -33.68
C TRP A 112 -26.18 18.64 -32.61
N TYR A 113 -26.20 17.32 -32.50
CA TYR A 113 -25.28 16.54 -31.68
C TYR A 113 -24.10 16.13 -32.53
N ASP A 114 -22.90 16.46 -32.08
CA ASP A 114 -21.65 15.95 -32.65
C ASP A 114 -21.48 14.49 -32.23
N ILE A 115 -21.32 13.59 -33.20
CA ILE A 115 -21.21 12.15 -32.97
C ILE A 115 -19.75 11.74 -33.01
N HIS A 116 -19.22 11.34 -31.86
CA HIS A 116 -17.82 10.97 -31.69
C HIS A 116 -17.62 9.46 -31.86
N ALA A 117 -16.46 9.05 -32.37
CA ALA A 117 -16.08 7.64 -32.42
C ALA A 117 -15.57 7.16 -31.06
N HIS A 118 -16.10 6.04 -30.57
CA HIS A 118 -15.68 5.37 -29.34
C HIS A 118 -14.75 4.21 -29.65
N ALA A 119 -13.46 4.51 -29.73
CA ALA A 119 -12.42 3.50 -30.04
C ALA A 119 -12.33 2.40 -28.96
N ASP A 120 -12.81 2.64 -27.74
CA ASP A 120 -12.85 1.65 -26.66
C ASP A 120 -13.96 0.59 -26.82
N TRP A 121 -14.85 0.76 -27.80
CA TRP A 121 -15.85 -0.25 -28.16
C TRP A 121 -15.39 -1.12 -29.34
N ASN A 122 -14.21 -0.83 -29.90
CA ASN A 122 -13.63 -1.55 -31.02
C ASN A 122 -12.55 -2.54 -30.52
N GLU A 123 -12.56 -3.76 -31.05
CA GLU A 123 -11.43 -4.66 -30.96
C GLU A 123 -10.35 -4.32 -32.01
N PRO A 124 -9.07 -4.68 -31.79
CA PRO A 124 -8.03 -4.52 -32.80
C PRO A 124 -8.39 -5.23 -34.11
N GLY A 125 -8.65 -4.44 -35.16
CA GLY A 125 -9.04 -4.95 -36.48
C GLY A 125 -10.51 -4.72 -36.84
N ASP A 126 -11.32 -4.19 -35.92
CA ASP A 126 -12.68 -3.77 -36.22
C ASP A 126 -12.68 -2.63 -37.23
N ALA A 127 -13.48 -2.79 -38.29
CA ALA A 127 -13.67 -1.78 -39.31
C ALA A 127 -14.81 -0.80 -38.96
N TRP A 128 -15.71 -1.23 -38.07
CA TRP A 128 -16.82 -0.42 -37.60
C TRP A 128 -16.37 0.62 -36.59
N GLN A 129 -17.08 1.74 -36.58
CA GLN A 129 -16.99 2.79 -35.59
C GLN A 129 -18.33 2.91 -34.89
N TYR A 130 -18.30 3.00 -33.56
CA TYR A 130 -19.49 3.18 -32.73
C TYR A 130 -19.56 4.60 -32.20
N GLY A 131 -20.74 5.20 -32.32
CA GLY A 131 -21.02 6.58 -31.97
C GLY A 131 -21.75 6.77 -30.66
N ASP A 132 -21.93 8.04 -30.32
CA ASP A 132 -22.71 8.49 -29.18
C ASP A 132 -24.16 7.97 -29.21
N MET A 133 -24.74 7.78 -28.01
CA MET A 133 -26.17 7.51 -27.85
C MET A 133 -26.91 8.83 -27.62
N VAL A 134 -27.68 9.25 -28.62
CA VAL A 134 -28.54 10.43 -28.52
C VAL A 134 -29.86 10.05 -27.88
N ALA A 135 -30.08 10.51 -26.64
CA ALA A 135 -31.33 10.37 -25.90
C ALA A 135 -32.29 11.52 -26.23
N VAL A 136 -33.58 11.19 -26.36
CA VAL A 136 -34.67 12.15 -26.55
C VAL A 136 -35.02 12.81 -25.21
N PRO A 137 -35.28 14.14 -25.18
CA PRO A 137 -35.71 14.82 -23.97
C PRO A 137 -36.91 14.16 -23.28
N ALA A 138 -36.87 14.08 -21.95
CA ALA A 138 -37.91 13.43 -21.16
C ALA A 138 -39.32 14.00 -21.39
N VAL A 139 -39.40 15.29 -21.73
CA VAL A 139 -40.65 16.00 -22.02
C VAL A 139 -41.35 15.49 -23.28
N ASP A 140 -40.56 15.11 -24.28
CA ASP A 140 -41.07 14.65 -25.58
C ASP A 140 -41.32 13.14 -25.58
N LYS A 141 -40.68 12.41 -24.66
CA LYS A 141 -40.69 10.94 -24.50
C LYS A 141 -40.08 10.18 -25.67
N THR A 142 -40.57 10.43 -26.88
CA THR A 142 -40.15 9.77 -28.12
C THR A 142 -40.17 10.74 -29.29
N HIS A 143 -39.24 10.58 -30.22
CA HIS A 143 -39.20 11.26 -31.51
C HIS A 143 -39.55 10.29 -32.65
N HIS A 144 -39.93 10.86 -33.81
CA HIS A 144 -40.31 10.12 -35.02
C HIS A 144 -39.48 10.52 -36.25
N TYR A 145 -38.59 11.50 -36.09
CA TYR A 145 -37.82 12.04 -37.19
C TYR A 145 -36.36 12.26 -36.77
N LEU A 146 -35.46 11.96 -37.69
CA LEU A 146 -34.04 12.30 -37.56
C LEU A 146 -33.51 12.96 -38.84
N GLN A 147 -32.40 13.66 -38.68
CA GLN A 147 -31.61 14.18 -39.80
C GLN A 147 -30.14 14.17 -39.39
N PHE A 148 -29.27 13.78 -40.32
CA PHE A 148 -27.83 13.79 -40.10
C PHE A 148 -27.09 14.64 -41.14
N GLN A 149 -25.91 15.11 -40.74
CA GLN A 149 -24.91 15.75 -41.59
C GLN A 149 -23.61 14.97 -41.54
N VAL A 150 -22.86 15.00 -42.65
CA VAL A 150 -21.49 14.50 -42.73
C VAL A 150 -20.61 15.62 -43.25
N SER A 151 -19.59 15.97 -42.48
CA SER A 151 -18.56 16.92 -42.85
C SER A 151 -17.25 16.17 -43.03
N ALA A 152 -16.49 16.48 -44.08
CA ALA A 152 -15.18 15.91 -44.28
C ALA A 152 -14.19 16.96 -44.74
N ALA A 153 -12.93 16.79 -44.37
CA ALA A 153 -11.81 17.58 -44.86
C ALA A 153 -10.64 16.67 -45.26
N ARG A 154 -9.80 17.15 -46.18
CA ARG A 154 -8.51 16.53 -46.47
C ARG A 154 -7.39 17.55 -46.50
N TYR A 155 -6.23 17.15 -46.01
CA TYR A 155 -5.04 17.96 -45.89
C TYR A 155 -4.08 17.63 -47.03
N TRP A 156 -3.42 18.65 -47.58
CA TRP A 156 -2.33 18.52 -48.56
C TRP A 156 -2.67 17.76 -49.86
N GLY A 157 -3.97 17.63 -50.20
CA GLY A 157 -4.42 16.89 -51.37
C GLY A 157 -4.27 15.37 -51.24
N GLY A 158 -4.26 14.84 -50.01
CA GLY A 158 -4.27 13.41 -49.73
C GLY A 158 -5.54 12.68 -50.24
N PRO A 159 -5.61 11.35 -50.06
CA PRO A 159 -6.76 10.57 -50.52
C PRO A 159 -8.07 11.06 -49.90
N ALA A 160 -9.17 10.93 -50.64
CA ALA A 160 -10.50 11.31 -50.18
C ALA A 160 -11.01 10.33 -49.09
N PRO A 161 -11.64 10.82 -48.01
CA PRO A 161 -12.36 9.95 -47.10
C PRO A 161 -13.65 9.41 -47.75
N LEU A 162 -14.03 8.19 -47.39
CA LEU A 162 -15.22 7.49 -47.86
C LEU A 162 -16.03 6.97 -46.68
N LEU A 163 -17.28 7.41 -46.54
CA LEU A 163 -18.24 6.79 -45.63
C LEU A 163 -18.99 5.69 -46.40
N ARG A 164 -18.70 4.43 -46.09
CA ARG A 164 -19.28 3.27 -46.80
C ARG A 164 -20.71 2.99 -46.37
N GLN A 165 -20.93 2.98 -45.05
CA GLN A 165 -22.21 2.67 -44.45
C GLN A 165 -22.40 3.48 -43.17
N LEU A 166 -23.63 3.89 -42.91
CA LEU A 166 -24.07 4.60 -41.72
C LEU A 166 -25.39 3.99 -41.22
N ASP A 167 -25.38 3.44 -40.02
CA ASP A 167 -26.53 2.81 -39.38
C ASP A 167 -26.99 3.65 -38.18
N PHE A 168 -28.31 3.80 -38.05
CA PHE A 168 -28.95 4.35 -36.85
C PHE A 168 -29.73 3.24 -36.16
N VAL A 169 -29.26 2.84 -34.98
CA VAL A 169 -29.95 1.90 -34.09
C VAL A 169 -30.94 2.69 -33.26
N LEU A 170 -32.21 2.61 -33.61
CA LEU A 170 -33.32 3.29 -32.95
C LEU A 170 -33.91 2.38 -31.89
N ILE A 171 -34.08 2.91 -30.68
CA ILE A 171 -34.52 2.14 -29.52
C ILE A 171 -35.68 2.87 -28.84
N ASP A 172 -36.78 2.15 -28.60
CA ASP A 172 -37.89 2.60 -27.74
C ASP A 172 -37.95 1.77 -26.45
N THR A 173 -37.67 2.44 -25.34
CA THR A 173 -37.77 1.96 -23.96
C THR A 173 -38.63 2.88 -23.09
N SER A 174 -39.33 3.83 -23.72
CA SER A 174 -40.12 4.87 -23.07
C SER A 174 -41.38 4.33 -22.38
N ASN A 175 -41.86 3.16 -22.79
CA ASN A 175 -43.03 2.49 -22.21
C ASN A 175 -42.76 1.81 -20.86
N GLY A 176 -41.50 1.70 -20.44
CA GLY A 176 -41.14 1.17 -19.12
C GLY A 176 -41.37 2.19 -17.99
N PRO A 177 -41.26 1.76 -16.72
CA PRO A 177 -41.41 2.67 -15.58
C PRO A 177 -40.38 3.81 -15.61
N THR A 178 -40.81 4.99 -15.17
CA THR A 178 -39.97 6.18 -14.98
C THR A 178 -39.03 6.01 -13.79
N THR A 179 -37.97 6.82 -13.71
CA THR A 179 -37.06 6.83 -12.56
C THR A 179 -37.81 7.02 -11.23
N ALA A 180 -38.81 7.91 -11.18
CA ALA A 180 -39.58 8.16 -9.97
C ALA A 180 -40.42 6.94 -9.55
N GLU A 181 -41.04 6.25 -10.49
CA GLU A 181 -41.79 5.02 -10.24
C GLU A 181 -40.87 3.90 -9.75
N LEU A 182 -39.65 3.81 -10.29
CA LEU A 182 -38.68 2.81 -9.86
C LEU A 182 -38.11 3.07 -8.47
N ILE A 183 -37.92 4.34 -8.09
CA ILE A 183 -37.56 4.69 -6.70
C ILE A 183 -38.64 4.20 -5.76
N ALA A 184 -39.91 4.53 -6.03
CA ALA A 184 -41.03 4.08 -5.20
C ALA A 184 -41.11 2.54 -5.16
N ARG A 185 -40.92 1.89 -6.32
CA ARG A 185 -40.92 0.43 -6.41
C ARG A 185 -39.80 -0.22 -5.61
N GLN A 186 -38.58 0.31 -5.68
CA GLN A 186 -37.45 -0.20 -4.92
C GLN A 186 -37.66 0.00 -3.41
N GLN A 187 -38.22 1.15 -2.99
CA GLN A 187 -38.59 1.37 -1.59
C GLN A 187 -39.62 0.35 -1.07
N GLU A 188 -40.59 -0.05 -1.90
CA GLU A 188 -41.52 -1.14 -1.56
C GLU A 188 -40.82 -2.48 -1.41
N LEU A 189 -39.87 -2.79 -2.32
CA LEU A 189 -39.08 -4.01 -2.26
C LEU A 189 -38.21 -4.05 -1.00
N ASP A 190 -37.55 -2.95 -0.66
CA ASP A 190 -36.73 -2.81 0.55
C ASP A 190 -37.61 -2.88 1.81
N ALA A 191 -38.83 -2.34 1.79
CA ALA A 191 -39.74 -2.47 2.93
C ALA A 191 -40.23 -3.92 3.13
N ALA A 192 -40.41 -4.67 2.04
CA ALA A 192 -40.84 -6.06 2.09
C ALA A 192 -39.69 -7.02 2.46
N ASN A 193 -38.50 -6.76 1.94
CA ASN A 193 -37.27 -7.50 2.18
C ASN A 193 -36.15 -6.49 2.48
N PRO A 194 -36.00 -6.07 3.74
CA PRO A 194 -34.98 -5.11 4.12
C PRO A 194 -33.60 -5.55 3.63
N PRO A 195 -32.81 -4.66 3.01
CA PRO A 195 -31.43 -4.97 2.67
C PRO A 195 -30.71 -5.42 3.94
N GLU A 196 -29.88 -6.45 3.83
CA GLU A 196 -29.15 -6.97 4.98
C GLU A 196 -28.31 -5.84 5.58
N THR A 197 -28.56 -5.52 6.85
CA THR A 197 -27.67 -4.63 7.60
C THR A 197 -26.26 -5.21 7.60
N PRO A 198 -25.23 -4.38 7.47
CA PRO A 198 -23.85 -4.85 7.59
C PRO A 198 -23.67 -5.68 8.86
N GLN A 199 -22.94 -6.78 8.77
CA GLN A 199 -22.72 -7.68 9.91
C GLN A 199 -21.98 -6.95 11.04
N ASN A 200 -21.11 -6.02 10.67
CA ASN A 200 -20.41 -5.12 11.56
C ASN A 200 -20.98 -3.69 11.41
N PRO A 201 -21.48 -3.05 12.49
CA PRO A 201 -22.06 -1.70 12.43
C PRO A 201 -21.09 -0.61 11.98
N GLU A 202 -19.78 -0.88 12.04
CA GLU A 202 -18.73 0.04 11.57
C GLU A 202 -18.53 -0.01 10.06
N ASP A 203 -19.04 -1.03 9.36
CA ASP A 203 -18.92 -1.16 7.92
C ASP A 203 -19.75 -0.08 7.22
N PHE A 204 -19.22 0.50 6.14
CA PHE A 204 -19.92 1.51 5.36
C PHE A 204 -21.12 0.88 4.62
N PRO A 205 -22.35 1.38 4.83
CA PRO A 205 -23.54 0.73 4.29
C PRO A 205 -23.63 0.89 2.78
N ARG A 206 -24.22 -0.12 2.11
CA ARG A 206 -24.56 -0.02 0.70
C ARG A 206 -25.54 1.15 0.50
N PRO A 207 -25.29 2.06 -0.47
CA PRO A 207 -26.25 3.12 -0.77
C PRO A 207 -27.54 2.55 -1.36
N PHE A 208 -28.59 3.38 -1.42
CA PHE A 208 -29.82 3.02 -2.12
C PHE A 208 -29.54 2.77 -3.60
N VAL A 209 -29.90 1.58 -4.09
CA VAL A 209 -29.71 1.17 -5.48
C VAL A 209 -31.03 0.64 -6.03
N ILE A 210 -31.45 1.16 -7.17
CA ILE A 210 -32.52 0.56 -7.97
C ILE A 210 -31.98 -0.72 -8.59
N THR A 211 -32.42 -1.86 -8.04
CA THR A 211 -31.94 -3.18 -8.42
C THR A 211 -32.42 -3.59 -9.80
N ARG A 212 -31.72 -4.54 -10.41
CA ARG A 212 -32.08 -5.14 -11.71
C ARG A 212 -33.52 -5.67 -11.70
N ALA A 213 -33.94 -6.27 -10.59
CA ALA A 213 -35.30 -6.78 -10.39
C ALA A 213 -36.38 -5.69 -10.34
N ALA A 214 -36.01 -4.44 -10.00
CA ALA A 214 -36.94 -3.32 -10.00
C ALA A 214 -37.11 -2.73 -11.40
N TRP A 215 -36.01 -2.48 -12.11
CA TRP A 215 -36.06 -1.70 -13.36
C TRP A 215 -36.22 -2.54 -14.63
N CYS A 216 -35.84 -3.82 -14.60
CA CYS A 216 -35.96 -4.68 -15.77
C CYS A 216 -37.14 -5.64 -15.64
N THR A 217 -38.06 -5.54 -16.59
CA THR A 217 -39.35 -6.25 -16.59
C THR A 217 -39.48 -7.29 -17.71
N GLN A 218 -38.41 -7.57 -18.44
CA GLN A 218 -38.38 -8.50 -19.58
C GLN A 218 -37.86 -9.89 -19.18
N PRO A 219 -38.30 -10.99 -19.81
CA PRO A 219 -37.76 -12.33 -19.50
C PRO A 219 -36.23 -12.43 -19.55
N GLU A 220 -35.59 -11.63 -20.39
CA GLU A 220 -34.16 -11.61 -20.70
C GLU A 220 -33.31 -10.90 -19.63
N CYS A 221 -33.91 -10.30 -18.59
CA CYS A 221 -33.11 -9.62 -17.54
C CYS A 221 -32.26 -10.58 -16.68
N TRP A 222 -32.45 -11.90 -16.83
CA TRP A 222 -31.78 -12.93 -16.05
C TRP A 222 -30.75 -13.66 -16.92
N TYR A 223 -29.60 -13.01 -17.11
CA TYR A 223 -28.47 -13.55 -17.86
C TYR A 223 -27.77 -14.69 -17.09
N SER A 224 -27.42 -15.78 -17.79
CA SER A 224 -26.84 -16.99 -17.17
C SER A 224 -25.32 -17.14 -17.37
N GLY A 225 -24.66 -16.24 -18.09
CA GLY A 225 -23.23 -16.31 -18.41
C GLY A 225 -22.34 -15.45 -17.50
N LEU A 226 -22.73 -15.25 -16.23
CA LEU A 226 -22.03 -14.35 -15.31
C LEU A 226 -20.69 -14.95 -14.86
N ASP A 227 -19.63 -14.16 -14.98
CA ASP A 227 -18.31 -14.43 -14.41
C ASP A 227 -18.09 -13.59 -13.14
N TYR A 228 -17.26 -14.09 -12.22
CA TYR A 228 -17.00 -13.42 -10.95
C TYR A 228 -15.51 -13.33 -10.65
N GLN A 229 -15.07 -12.15 -10.23
CA GLN A 229 -13.71 -11.86 -9.81
C GLN A 229 -13.74 -10.79 -8.73
N THR A 230 -13.10 -11.06 -7.59
CA THR A 230 -13.03 -10.10 -6.48
C THR A 230 -12.53 -8.75 -6.97
N TYR A 231 -13.26 -7.68 -6.66
CA TYR A 231 -12.85 -6.35 -7.05
C TYR A 231 -11.65 -5.87 -6.23
N THR A 232 -10.68 -5.32 -6.93
CA THR A 232 -9.51 -4.63 -6.37
C THR A 232 -9.44 -3.18 -6.84
N HIS A 233 -10.19 -2.82 -7.90
CA HIS A 233 -10.20 -1.48 -8.49
C HIS A 233 -11.62 -0.99 -8.76
N LEU A 234 -11.84 0.31 -8.66
CA LEU A 234 -13.10 1.01 -8.87
C LEU A 234 -12.93 2.03 -10.00
N LEU A 235 -13.69 1.87 -11.08
CA LEU A 235 -13.52 2.60 -12.33
C LEU A 235 -14.69 3.56 -12.55
N MET A 236 -14.36 4.84 -12.70
CA MET A 236 -15.31 5.86 -13.14
C MET A 236 -15.42 5.83 -14.67
N HIS A 237 -16.64 5.69 -15.16
CA HIS A 237 -17.00 5.82 -16.57
C HIS A 237 -17.99 6.97 -16.77
N HIS A 238 -18.23 7.32 -18.03
CA HIS A 238 -19.44 7.99 -18.46
C HIS A 238 -20.11 7.23 -19.59
N THR A 239 -21.40 7.47 -19.84
CA THR A 239 -22.17 6.76 -20.87
C THR A 239 -22.09 7.42 -22.24
N VAL A 240 -21.58 8.66 -22.32
CA VAL A 240 -21.59 9.51 -23.53
C VAL A 240 -22.99 9.68 -24.12
N THR A 241 -24.00 9.64 -23.25
CA THR A 241 -25.37 9.92 -23.64
C THR A 241 -25.62 11.42 -23.62
N SER A 242 -26.35 11.94 -24.61
CA SER A 242 -26.81 13.33 -24.57
C SER A 242 -27.64 13.61 -23.31
N SER A 243 -27.62 14.86 -22.86
CA SER A 243 -28.46 15.28 -21.75
C SER A 243 -29.93 15.38 -22.17
N GLY A 244 -30.84 14.91 -21.31
CA GLY A 244 -32.28 14.91 -21.57
C GLY A 244 -32.83 13.48 -21.75
N GLY A 245 -33.89 13.16 -21.02
CA GLY A 245 -34.49 11.82 -21.01
C GLY A 245 -34.74 11.33 -19.59
N ASP A 246 -35.68 10.40 -19.43
CA ASP A 246 -35.86 9.70 -18.16
C ASP A 246 -34.72 8.68 -17.98
N SER A 247 -33.99 8.76 -16.87
CA SER A 247 -32.77 7.97 -16.67
C SER A 247 -33.03 6.46 -16.66
N ALA A 248 -34.19 6.02 -16.17
CA ALA A 248 -34.55 4.61 -16.22
C ALA A 248 -34.77 4.12 -17.66
N ALA A 249 -35.37 4.95 -18.52
CA ALA A 249 -35.48 4.65 -19.94
C ALA A 249 -34.09 4.61 -20.61
N ILE A 250 -33.18 5.54 -20.28
CA ILE A 250 -31.80 5.51 -20.78
C ILE A 250 -31.06 4.23 -20.34
N VAL A 251 -31.15 3.84 -19.07
CA VAL A 251 -30.54 2.59 -18.56
C VAL A 251 -31.06 1.37 -19.33
N ARG A 252 -32.37 1.31 -19.57
CA ARG A 252 -32.96 0.24 -20.41
C ARG A 252 -32.41 0.29 -21.83
N ALA A 253 -32.33 1.46 -22.47
CA ALA A 253 -31.83 1.57 -23.83
C ALA A 253 -30.34 1.20 -23.96
N ILE A 254 -29.50 1.55 -22.98
CA ILE A 254 -28.10 1.09 -22.91
C ILE A 254 -28.05 -0.44 -22.77
N TRP A 255 -28.91 -1.02 -21.92
CA TRP A 255 -28.99 -2.48 -21.76
C TRP A 255 -29.41 -3.18 -23.05
N GLU A 256 -30.46 -2.70 -23.72
CA GLU A 256 -30.94 -3.21 -25.01
C GLU A 256 -29.84 -3.20 -26.06
N TYR A 257 -29.14 -2.06 -26.15
CA TYR A 257 -28.05 -1.86 -27.08
C TYR A 257 -26.86 -2.82 -26.81
N HIS A 258 -26.38 -2.89 -25.56
CA HIS A 258 -25.27 -3.78 -25.21
C HIS A 258 -25.64 -5.26 -25.36
N THR A 259 -26.87 -5.63 -25.01
CA THR A 259 -27.29 -7.04 -24.97
C THR A 259 -27.62 -7.57 -26.35
N PHE A 260 -28.44 -6.84 -27.12
CA PHE A 260 -29.02 -7.35 -28.36
C PHE A 260 -28.36 -6.79 -29.62
N THR A 261 -27.80 -5.59 -29.58
CA THR A 261 -27.07 -5.02 -30.72
C THR A 261 -25.59 -5.39 -30.69
N GLN A 262 -24.93 -5.24 -29.54
CA GLN A 262 -23.51 -5.57 -29.36
C GLN A 262 -23.28 -7.05 -29.00
N GLY A 263 -24.30 -7.76 -28.50
CA GLY A 263 -24.19 -9.17 -28.17
C GLY A 263 -23.40 -9.49 -26.89
N TRP A 264 -23.20 -8.51 -26.00
CA TRP A 264 -22.41 -8.66 -24.78
C TRP A 264 -23.11 -9.49 -23.68
N GLY A 265 -24.36 -9.87 -23.90
CA GLY A 265 -25.16 -10.68 -22.98
C GLY A 265 -25.82 -9.90 -21.84
N ASP A 266 -25.21 -8.81 -21.37
CA ASP A 266 -25.82 -7.86 -20.44
C ASP A 266 -25.23 -6.45 -20.60
N ILE A 267 -25.74 -5.49 -19.84
CA ILE A 267 -25.20 -4.12 -19.82
C ILE A 267 -23.76 -4.12 -19.27
N GLY A 268 -22.82 -3.51 -19.99
CA GLY A 268 -21.39 -3.59 -19.66
C GLY A 268 -20.97 -3.07 -18.27
N TYR A 269 -21.64 -2.05 -17.74
CA TYR A 269 -21.28 -1.41 -16.46
C TYR A 269 -21.96 -2.09 -15.26
N ASN A 270 -21.25 -2.22 -14.13
CA ASN A 270 -21.86 -2.76 -12.90
C ASN A 270 -22.92 -1.83 -12.31
N TYR A 271 -22.68 -0.51 -12.38
CA TYR A 271 -23.60 0.50 -11.89
C TYR A 271 -23.68 1.70 -12.83
N LEU A 272 -24.83 2.36 -12.86
CA LEU A 272 -25.05 3.61 -13.57
C LEU A 272 -25.63 4.65 -12.62
N ILE A 273 -25.19 5.91 -12.73
CA ILE A 273 -25.56 6.99 -11.81
C ILE A 273 -26.11 8.17 -12.61
N ASP A 274 -27.34 8.60 -12.29
CA ASP A 274 -27.96 9.75 -12.94
C ASP A 274 -27.53 11.10 -12.34
N ILE A 275 -27.93 12.18 -12.99
CA ILE A 275 -27.61 13.56 -12.58
C ILE A 275 -28.21 13.95 -11.22
N ASN A 276 -29.17 13.20 -10.70
CA ASN A 276 -29.78 13.42 -9.39
C ASN A 276 -29.18 12.51 -8.30
N GLY A 277 -28.18 11.68 -8.64
CA GLY A 277 -27.54 10.73 -7.72
C GLY A 277 -28.32 9.43 -7.53
N VAL A 278 -29.27 9.10 -8.41
CA VAL A 278 -29.95 7.80 -8.40
C VAL A 278 -29.01 6.75 -8.98
N ILE A 279 -28.77 5.68 -8.20
CA ILE A 279 -27.91 4.57 -8.60
C ILE A 279 -28.76 3.43 -9.13
N PHE A 280 -28.46 2.97 -10.33
CA PHE A 280 -29.05 1.79 -10.95
C PHE A 280 -28.03 0.65 -10.95
N GLU A 281 -28.45 -0.54 -10.54
CA GLU A 281 -27.70 -1.77 -10.80
C GLU A 281 -27.71 -2.03 -12.31
N GLY A 282 -26.53 -2.15 -12.92
CA GLY A 282 -26.38 -2.50 -14.32
C GLY A 282 -26.22 -4.01 -14.50
N HIS A 283 -24.96 -4.43 -14.67
CA HIS A 283 -24.58 -5.82 -14.92
C HIS A 283 -25.07 -6.69 -13.77
N LEU A 284 -25.90 -7.68 -14.08
CA LEU A 284 -26.64 -8.47 -13.09
C LEU A 284 -25.69 -9.09 -12.05
N ASN A 285 -25.91 -8.78 -10.76
CA ASN A 285 -25.19 -9.45 -9.68
C ASN A 285 -26.17 -10.16 -8.74
N GLY A 286 -26.19 -11.50 -8.83
CA GLY A 286 -27.09 -12.32 -8.03
C GLY A 286 -26.89 -12.21 -6.51
N ASN A 287 -25.70 -11.82 -6.05
CA ASN A 287 -25.42 -11.61 -4.63
C ASN A 287 -24.22 -10.67 -4.41
N TYR A 288 -24.49 -9.38 -4.33
CA TYR A 288 -23.47 -8.33 -4.15
C TYR A 288 -22.73 -8.37 -2.80
N HIS A 289 -23.21 -9.14 -1.82
CA HIS A 289 -22.48 -9.34 -0.56
C HIS A 289 -21.32 -10.31 -0.75
N GLN A 290 -21.57 -11.41 -1.46
CA GLN A 290 -20.63 -12.52 -1.58
C GLN A 290 -19.82 -12.49 -2.87
N TRP A 291 -20.39 -11.97 -3.95
CA TRP A 291 -19.84 -12.12 -5.28
C TRP A 291 -19.68 -10.77 -5.98
N ASP A 292 -18.61 -10.69 -6.75
CA ASP A 292 -18.19 -9.51 -7.49
C ASP A 292 -18.24 -9.86 -8.97
N VAL A 293 -19.32 -9.46 -9.64
CA VAL A 293 -19.56 -9.84 -11.04
C VAL A 293 -18.65 -9.07 -11.99
N THR A 294 -18.00 -9.77 -12.91
CA THR A 294 -17.16 -9.18 -13.95
C THR A 294 -18.04 -8.53 -15.01
N GLY A 295 -17.91 -7.23 -15.23
CA GLY A 295 -18.62 -6.51 -16.30
C GLY A 295 -17.90 -6.57 -17.65
N VAL A 296 -18.38 -5.78 -18.61
CA VAL A 296 -17.79 -5.64 -19.96
C VAL A 296 -17.65 -4.15 -20.29
N HIS A 297 -16.66 -3.49 -19.69
CA HIS A 297 -16.53 -2.03 -19.74
C HIS A 297 -15.12 -1.52 -20.00
N ALA A 298 -14.06 -2.31 -19.75
CA ALA A 298 -12.67 -1.88 -19.82
C ALA A 298 -11.67 -3.01 -20.17
N GLY A 299 -12.01 -3.88 -21.13
CA GLY A 299 -11.11 -4.92 -21.64
C GLY A 299 -10.50 -5.81 -20.54
N ALA A 300 -9.18 -5.87 -20.45
CA ALA A 300 -8.47 -6.67 -19.44
C ALA A 300 -8.71 -6.19 -17.99
N ALA A 301 -9.15 -4.94 -17.79
CA ALA A 301 -9.51 -4.40 -16.48
C ALA A 301 -10.93 -4.77 -16.03
N ASN A 302 -11.71 -5.49 -16.85
CA ASN A 302 -12.99 -6.05 -16.42
C ASN A 302 -12.80 -6.98 -15.22
N ALA A 303 -11.80 -7.88 -15.29
CA ALA A 303 -11.51 -8.84 -14.23
C ALA A 303 -10.90 -8.15 -13.01
N GLY A 304 -11.71 -7.97 -11.96
CA GLY A 304 -11.32 -7.31 -10.71
C GLY A 304 -11.59 -5.80 -10.69
N GLY A 305 -12.27 -5.28 -11.71
CA GLY A 305 -12.74 -3.90 -11.77
C GLY A 305 -14.25 -3.81 -11.52
N MET A 306 -14.68 -2.79 -10.76
CA MET A 306 -16.08 -2.39 -10.67
C MET A 306 -16.29 -1.08 -11.42
N ALA A 307 -17.13 -1.07 -12.46
CA ALA A 307 -17.49 0.15 -13.16
C ALA A 307 -18.73 0.83 -12.58
N ALA A 308 -18.61 2.14 -12.34
CA ALA A 308 -19.73 3.05 -12.16
C ALA A 308 -19.73 4.08 -13.28
N SER A 309 -20.76 4.03 -14.14
CA SER A 309 -20.89 4.92 -15.28
C SER A 309 -21.82 6.09 -14.97
N LEU A 310 -21.30 7.30 -15.09
CA LEU A 310 -22.06 8.53 -14.95
C LEU A 310 -22.91 8.73 -16.22
N ILE A 311 -24.24 8.78 -16.08
CA ILE A 311 -25.14 8.95 -17.21
C ILE A 311 -25.02 10.38 -17.73
N GLY A 312 -24.37 10.53 -18.89
CA GLY A 312 -24.11 11.82 -19.54
C GLY A 312 -22.81 11.86 -20.33
N ASN A 313 -22.56 13.01 -20.96
CA ASN A 313 -21.27 13.38 -21.51
C ASN A 313 -20.60 14.43 -20.60
N PHE A 314 -19.34 14.15 -20.23
CA PHE A 314 -18.52 14.96 -19.32
C PHE A 314 -17.14 15.26 -19.91
N THR A 315 -16.99 15.24 -21.24
CA THR A 315 -15.80 15.77 -21.91
C THR A 315 -15.68 17.29 -21.72
N SER A 316 -14.47 17.83 -21.86
CA SER A 316 -14.26 19.28 -21.86
C SER A 316 -14.75 19.92 -23.17
N PRO A 317 -14.90 21.25 -23.23
CA PRO A 317 -15.20 21.94 -24.50
C PRO A 317 -14.24 21.60 -25.64
N ASP A 318 -12.96 21.37 -25.35
CA ASP A 318 -11.94 21.03 -26.34
C ASP A 318 -11.97 19.54 -26.76
N GLU A 319 -12.79 18.72 -26.07
CA GLU A 319 -12.94 17.28 -26.26
C GLU A 319 -14.36 16.91 -26.74
N GLY A 320 -15.01 17.78 -27.51
CA GLY A 320 -16.34 17.51 -28.07
C GLY A 320 -17.52 18.00 -27.25
N GLY A 321 -17.26 18.77 -26.18
CA GLY A 321 -18.30 19.48 -25.42
C GLY A 321 -19.13 18.58 -24.52
N GLY A 322 -18.99 18.78 -23.21
CA GLY A 322 -19.75 18.07 -22.20
C GLY A 322 -20.15 18.95 -21.02
N SER A 323 -20.89 18.36 -20.10
CA SER A 323 -21.31 19.01 -18.86
C SER A 323 -20.34 18.71 -17.71
N ILE A 324 -20.52 19.34 -16.56
CA ILE A 324 -19.83 18.97 -15.32
C ILE A 324 -20.77 18.05 -14.52
N PRO A 325 -20.27 16.95 -13.91
CA PRO A 325 -21.10 16.10 -13.04
C PRO A 325 -21.76 16.92 -11.92
N SER A 326 -23.01 16.62 -11.58
CA SER A 326 -23.67 17.28 -10.45
C SER A 326 -23.07 16.82 -9.13
N THR A 327 -23.23 17.65 -8.08
CA THR A 327 -22.82 17.26 -6.72
C THR A 327 -23.55 16.01 -6.22
N ALA A 328 -24.82 15.82 -6.59
CA ALA A 328 -25.60 14.64 -6.19
C ALA A 328 -25.04 13.36 -6.83
N MET A 329 -24.72 13.42 -8.13
CA MET A 329 -24.08 12.34 -8.87
C MET A 329 -22.70 11.98 -8.29
N LEU A 330 -21.85 12.98 -8.03
CA LEU A 330 -20.52 12.77 -7.44
C LEU A 330 -20.59 12.18 -6.02
N ASN A 331 -21.55 12.61 -5.20
CA ASN A 331 -21.75 12.05 -3.87
C ASN A 331 -22.23 10.61 -3.92
N ALA A 332 -23.19 10.30 -4.80
CA ALA A 332 -23.66 8.92 -5.01
C ALA A 332 -22.52 7.99 -5.49
N LEU A 333 -21.66 8.47 -6.39
CA LEU A 333 -20.46 7.73 -6.81
C LEU A 333 -19.53 7.47 -5.63
N ALA A 334 -19.27 8.49 -4.80
CA ALA A 334 -18.40 8.35 -3.66
C ALA A 334 -18.99 7.45 -2.56
N ASP A 335 -20.31 7.45 -2.34
CA ASP A 335 -21.00 6.52 -1.44
C ASP A 335 -20.90 5.08 -1.96
N LEU A 336 -21.10 4.87 -3.27
CA LEU A 336 -20.99 3.55 -3.91
C LEU A 336 -19.56 3.00 -3.83
N PHE A 337 -18.57 3.84 -4.12
CA PHE A 337 -17.16 3.45 -4.04
C PHE A 337 -16.70 3.24 -2.59
N ALA A 338 -17.17 4.05 -1.64
CA ALA A 338 -16.93 3.85 -0.21
C ALA A 338 -17.46 2.51 0.29
N TRP A 339 -18.72 2.18 -0.04
CA TRP A 339 -19.30 0.89 0.29
C TRP A 339 -18.45 -0.26 -0.24
N LYS A 340 -18.03 -0.19 -1.51
CA LYS A 340 -17.27 -1.30 -2.08
C LYS A 340 -15.84 -1.37 -1.58
N ALA A 341 -15.20 -0.22 -1.37
CA ALA A 341 -13.85 -0.15 -0.84
C ALA A 341 -13.78 -0.73 0.58
N ASP A 342 -14.73 -0.38 1.44
CA ASP A 342 -14.85 -0.93 2.79
C ASP A 342 -15.09 -2.45 2.76
N GLN A 343 -16.04 -2.90 1.92
CA GLN A 343 -16.40 -4.31 1.80
C GLN A 343 -15.25 -5.21 1.29
N ARG A 344 -14.24 -4.64 0.63
CA ARG A 344 -13.15 -5.37 -0.03
C ARG A 344 -11.75 -4.94 0.42
N ASP A 345 -11.65 -4.09 1.44
CA ASP A 345 -10.38 -3.56 1.97
C ASP A 345 -9.52 -2.89 0.87
N ILE A 346 -10.15 -2.06 0.04
CA ILE A 346 -9.47 -1.35 -1.04
C ILE A 346 -8.96 -0.01 -0.50
N ASP A 347 -7.63 0.16 -0.40
CA ASP A 347 -7.01 1.44 -0.08
C ASP A 347 -7.24 2.45 -1.23
N PRO A 348 -7.98 3.56 -1.02
CA PRO A 348 -8.30 4.53 -2.07
C PRO A 348 -7.08 5.25 -2.67
N PHE A 349 -5.93 5.24 -1.99
CA PHE A 349 -4.72 5.95 -2.39
C PHE A 349 -3.60 5.03 -2.89
N ASP A 350 -3.83 3.71 -2.90
CA ASP A 350 -2.84 2.74 -3.37
C ASP A 350 -3.08 2.31 -4.81
N ALA A 351 -2.11 1.55 -5.34
CA ALA A 351 -2.12 1.05 -6.70
C ALA A 351 -1.61 -0.40 -6.73
N SER A 352 -2.24 -1.24 -7.55
CA SER A 352 -1.84 -2.64 -7.69
C SER A 352 -2.02 -3.13 -9.13
N ARG A 353 -1.57 -4.35 -9.40
CA ARG A 353 -1.75 -4.98 -10.71
C ARG A 353 -3.10 -5.69 -10.72
N MET A 354 -3.88 -5.49 -11.78
CA MET A 354 -5.10 -6.28 -12.02
C MET A 354 -4.75 -7.67 -12.54
N VAL A 355 -5.67 -8.63 -12.40
CA VAL A 355 -5.43 -10.07 -12.65
C VAL A 355 -4.92 -10.35 -14.08
N GLN A 356 -5.42 -9.61 -15.07
CA GLN A 356 -5.10 -9.80 -16.48
C GLN A 356 -4.18 -8.70 -17.03
N MET A 357 -3.47 -7.97 -16.17
CA MET A 357 -2.67 -6.81 -16.56
C MET A 357 -1.23 -6.89 -16.07
N SER A 358 -0.29 -6.45 -16.92
CA SER A 358 1.15 -6.46 -16.64
C SER A 358 1.71 -5.09 -16.26
N TRP A 359 0.87 -4.13 -15.91
CA TRP A 359 1.22 -2.84 -15.28
C TRP A 359 0.32 -2.61 -14.06
N GLY A 360 0.71 -1.67 -13.21
CA GLY A 360 -0.10 -1.24 -12.07
C GLY A 360 -1.12 -0.19 -12.48
N LEU A 361 -2.19 -0.09 -11.70
CA LEU A 361 -3.23 0.92 -11.85
C LEU A 361 -3.65 1.44 -10.45
N PRO A 362 -4.05 2.71 -10.33
CA PRO A 362 -4.64 3.22 -9.10
C PRO A 362 -5.92 2.48 -8.75
N HIS A 363 -6.14 2.16 -7.48
CA HIS A 363 -7.36 1.46 -7.04
C HIS A 363 -8.66 2.23 -7.33
N ILE A 364 -8.59 3.56 -7.44
CA ILE A 364 -9.70 4.40 -7.94
C ILE A 364 -9.18 5.21 -9.12
N MET A 365 -9.80 5.02 -10.28
CA MET A 365 -9.30 5.54 -11.56
C MET A 365 -10.43 5.85 -12.54
N GLY A 366 -10.11 6.58 -13.61
CA GLY A 366 -10.98 6.71 -14.78
C GLY A 366 -10.71 5.61 -15.79
N HIS A 367 -11.68 5.31 -16.66
CA HIS A 367 -11.47 4.33 -17.74
C HIS A 367 -10.21 4.61 -18.58
N ARG A 368 -9.93 5.89 -18.89
CA ARG A 368 -8.75 6.30 -19.66
C ARG A 368 -7.40 5.84 -19.07
N ASP A 369 -7.32 5.60 -17.77
CA ASP A 369 -6.07 5.22 -17.10
C ASP A 369 -5.64 3.79 -17.46
N VAL A 370 -6.61 2.92 -17.78
CA VAL A 370 -6.39 1.48 -18.00
C VAL A 370 -5.30 1.20 -19.05
N TYR A 371 -5.29 1.97 -20.15
CA TYR A 371 -4.34 1.81 -21.25
C TYR A 371 -3.52 3.08 -21.50
N GLY A 372 -3.15 3.79 -20.44
CA GLY A 372 -2.20 4.90 -20.50
C GLY A 372 -2.71 6.13 -21.24
N GLY A 373 -4.02 6.41 -21.13
CA GLY A 373 -4.64 7.67 -21.52
C GLY A 373 -5.11 7.76 -22.98
N LEU A 374 -4.60 6.94 -23.91
CA LEU A 374 -4.80 7.17 -25.35
C LEU A 374 -6.04 6.49 -25.97
N ASN A 375 -6.53 5.42 -25.38
CA ASN A 375 -7.56 4.58 -26.03
C ASN A 375 -8.99 5.11 -25.87
N THR A 376 -9.25 5.94 -24.86
CA THR A 376 -10.58 6.50 -24.59
C THR A 376 -10.47 7.86 -23.91
N LEU A 377 -11.50 8.69 -24.05
CA LEU A 377 -11.68 9.91 -23.27
C LEU A 377 -12.48 9.66 -22.00
N CYS A 378 -13.11 8.50 -21.83
CA CYS A 378 -13.94 8.16 -20.68
C CYS A 378 -13.15 8.26 -19.35
N PRO A 379 -13.67 8.89 -18.29
CA PRO A 379 -15.05 9.39 -18.07
C PRO A 379 -15.31 10.83 -18.55
N GLY A 380 -14.46 11.38 -19.42
CA GLY A 380 -14.47 12.78 -19.84
C GLY A 380 -13.71 13.67 -18.86
N SER A 381 -13.02 14.70 -19.36
CA SER A 381 -12.09 15.47 -18.53
C SER A 381 -12.79 16.26 -17.42
N ASN A 382 -14.05 16.67 -17.58
CA ASN A 382 -14.80 17.33 -16.50
C ASN A 382 -15.09 16.39 -15.33
N ALA A 383 -15.27 15.09 -15.57
CA ALA A 383 -15.45 14.10 -14.50
C ALA A 383 -14.11 13.60 -13.95
N TYR A 384 -13.15 13.35 -14.83
CA TYR A 384 -11.81 12.85 -14.49
C TYR A 384 -11.07 13.75 -13.49
N ASN A 385 -11.22 15.07 -13.62
CA ASN A 385 -10.63 16.05 -12.71
C ASN A 385 -11.10 15.91 -11.24
N TYR A 386 -12.18 15.17 -10.97
CA TYR A 386 -12.65 14.89 -9.62
C TYR A 386 -12.00 13.65 -8.98
N LEU A 387 -11.14 12.88 -9.66
CA LEU A 387 -10.51 11.68 -9.09
C LEU A 387 -9.74 11.96 -7.78
N PRO A 388 -8.93 13.03 -7.64
CA PRO A 388 -8.27 13.34 -6.37
C PRO A 388 -9.28 13.62 -5.25
N TRP A 389 -10.36 14.35 -5.55
CA TRP A 389 -11.43 14.58 -4.59
C TRP A 389 -12.15 13.27 -4.23
N LEU A 390 -12.46 12.43 -5.21
CA LEU A 390 -13.19 11.18 -5.03
C LEU A 390 -12.45 10.22 -4.09
N ARG A 391 -11.13 10.05 -4.26
CA ARG A 391 -10.31 9.22 -3.35
C ARG A 391 -10.36 9.70 -1.92
N ASN A 392 -10.23 11.01 -1.71
CA ASN A 392 -10.38 11.62 -0.39
C ASN A 392 -11.79 11.47 0.18
N ALA A 393 -12.81 11.62 -0.66
CA ALA A 393 -14.20 11.53 -0.28
C ALA A 393 -14.61 10.09 0.08
N VAL A 394 -14.03 9.09 -0.58
CA VAL A 394 -14.17 7.66 -0.26
C VAL A 394 -13.45 7.36 1.05
N ALA A 395 -12.18 7.74 1.19
CA ALA A 395 -11.40 7.52 2.41
C ALA A 395 -12.09 8.13 3.65
N SER A 396 -12.58 9.36 3.52
CA SER A 396 -13.29 10.04 4.61
C SER A 396 -14.58 9.34 5.03
N ARG A 397 -15.30 8.69 4.10
CA ARG A 397 -16.55 7.98 4.38
C ARG A 397 -16.33 6.70 5.17
N ILE A 398 -15.28 5.96 4.83
CA ILE A 398 -14.90 4.70 5.47
C ILE A 398 -13.98 4.90 6.68
N GLY A 399 -13.71 6.16 7.08
CA GLY A 399 -12.80 6.48 8.17
C GLY A 399 -11.33 6.10 7.91
N PHE A 400 -10.95 5.87 6.66
CA PHE A 400 -9.59 5.49 6.28
C PHE A 400 -8.64 6.67 6.39
N VAL A 401 -7.62 6.53 7.24
CA VAL A 401 -6.53 7.49 7.38
C VAL A 401 -5.28 6.86 6.77
N SER A 402 -4.80 7.43 5.67
CA SER A 402 -3.57 6.93 5.05
C SER A 402 -2.40 7.06 6.04
N PRO A 403 -1.61 5.99 6.25
CA PRO A 403 -0.41 6.07 7.07
C PRO A 403 0.74 6.81 6.36
N TYR A 404 0.52 7.21 5.10
CA TYR A 404 1.48 7.88 4.27
C TYR A 404 1.26 9.40 4.22
N ILE A 405 2.36 10.14 4.19
CA ILE A 405 2.38 11.54 3.77
C ILE A 405 2.53 11.56 2.25
N HIS A 406 1.50 12.02 1.53
CA HIS A 406 1.51 12.12 0.07
C HIS A 406 1.93 13.51 -0.39
N ILE A 407 2.79 13.58 -1.40
CA ILE A 407 3.24 14.84 -2.02
C ILE A 407 3.22 14.66 -3.53
N ASP A 408 2.53 15.58 -4.18
CA ASP A 408 2.27 15.57 -5.62
C ASP A 408 3.22 16.52 -6.36
N GLU A 409 3.52 16.25 -7.62
CA GLU A 409 4.34 17.12 -8.46
C GLU A 409 3.64 18.42 -8.89
N MET A 410 2.31 18.51 -8.74
CA MET A 410 1.58 19.78 -8.88
C MET A 410 1.61 20.62 -7.60
N SER A 411 2.11 20.09 -6.49
CA SER A 411 2.17 20.83 -5.22
C SER A 411 3.29 21.86 -5.21
N SER A 412 3.19 22.86 -4.32
CA SER A 412 4.26 23.84 -4.08
C SER A 412 5.56 23.22 -3.53
N SER A 413 5.50 21.95 -3.10
CA SER A 413 6.64 21.18 -2.63
C SER A 413 7.50 20.63 -3.77
N PHE A 414 7.00 20.64 -5.01
CA PHE A 414 7.76 20.19 -6.16
C PHE A 414 8.37 21.37 -6.93
N THR A 415 9.62 21.20 -7.36
CA THR A 415 10.34 22.16 -8.21
C THR A 415 11.06 21.41 -9.31
N LYS A 416 11.12 21.98 -10.51
CA LYS A 416 11.80 21.38 -11.66
C LYS A 416 12.70 22.36 -12.39
N SER A 417 13.62 21.84 -13.19
CA SER A 417 14.54 22.64 -14.00
C SER A 417 13.82 23.43 -15.09
N ASN A 418 14.47 24.48 -15.60
CA ASN A 418 14.00 25.28 -16.73
C ASN A 418 14.27 24.63 -18.12
N ALA A 419 14.51 23.31 -18.15
CA ALA A 419 14.67 22.57 -19.40
C ALA A 419 13.33 22.36 -20.11
N ASN A 420 13.36 21.73 -21.29
CA ASN A 420 12.14 21.34 -21.99
C ASN A 420 11.55 20.09 -21.33
N TRP A 421 10.28 20.16 -20.95
CA TRP A 421 9.56 19.06 -20.29
C TRP A 421 8.42 18.59 -21.17
N TYR A 422 8.06 17.32 -21.01
CA TYR A 422 6.83 16.77 -21.54
C TYR A 422 5.83 16.55 -20.40
N GLU A 423 4.55 16.69 -20.71
CA GLU A 423 3.45 16.38 -19.81
C GLU A 423 2.82 15.05 -20.21
N GLY A 424 2.39 14.27 -19.23
CA GLY A 424 1.68 13.02 -19.46
C GLY A 424 0.44 13.25 -20.33
N PRO A 425 0.22 12.43 -21.38
CA PRO A 425 -0.91 12.65 -22.28
C PRO A 425 -2.25 12.47 -21.55
N ARG A 426 -3.24 13.31 -21.88
CA ARG A 426 -4.65 13.21 -21.43
C ARG A 426 -4.84 13.09 -19.91
N GLY A 427 -3.97 13.75 -19.15
CA GLY A 427 -4.00 13.74 -17.70
C GLY A 427 -3.45 12.44 -17.10
N CYS A 428 -2.63 11.69 -17.82
CA CYS A 428 -2.00 10.50 -17.25
C CYS A 428 -1.12 10.85 -16.04
N GLY A 429 -1.30 10.12 -14.94
CA GLY A 429 -0.62 10.34 -13.67
C GLY A 429 -1.48 9.92 -12.48
N ASN A 430 -0.91 9.79 -11.29
CA ASN A 430 -1.67 9.37 -10.11
C ASN A 430 -2.84 10.34 -9.84
N ASN A 431 -2.62 11.66 -9.90
CA ASN A 431 -3.66 12.68 -9.69
C ASN A 431 -4.06 13.45 -10.94
N GLY A 432 -4.02 12.78 -12.09
CA GLY A 432 -4.48 13.39 -13.34
C GLY A 432 -3.44 14.26 -14.04
N HIS A 433 -2.17 14.17 -13.62
CA HIS A 433 -1.05 14.88 -14.21
C HIS A 433 0.27 14.16 -13.87
N SER A 434 1.26 14.30 -14.75
CA SER A 434 2.64 13.88 -14.50
C SER A 434 3.58 14.61 -15.47
N TYR A 435 4.85 14.75 -15.08
CA TYR A 435 5.90 15.21 -15.98
C TYR A 435 6.78 14.05 -16.40
N TYR A 436 7.32 14.12 -17.62
CA TYR A 436 8.38 13.21 -18.05
C TYR A 436 9.41 13.89 -18.94
N THR A 437 10.52 13.19 -19.10
CA THR A 437 11.62 13.52 -20.00
C THR A 437 12.26 12.22 -20.51
N TRP A 438 13.22 12.34 -21.42
CA TRP A 438 13.95 11.21 -21.96
C TRP A 438 15.28 11.00 -21.24
N SER A 439 15.58 9.76 -20.88
CA SER A 439 16.84 9.41 -20.21
C SER A 439 18.04 9.71 -21.09
N THR A 440 19.16 10.06 -20.48
CA THR A 440 20.46 10.21 -21.14
C THR A 440 21.57 9.60 -20.29
N THR A 441 22.59 9.05 -20.95
CA THR A 441 23.82 8.58 -20.28
C THR A 441 24.94 9.62 -20.32
N ASP A 442 24.76 10.75 -21.01
CA ASP A 442 25.75 11.82 -21.12
C ASP A 442 25.46 12.91 -20.06
N PRO A 443 26.33 13.07 -19.04
CA PRO A 443 26.16 14.10 -18.02
C PRO A 443 26.07 15.53 -18.57
N ASN A 444 26.60 15.80 -19.77
CA ASN A 444 26.52 17.13 -20.39
C ASN A 444 25.16 17.40 -21.05
N GLN A 445 24.39 16.34 -21.34
CA GLN A 445 23.05 16.44 -21.92
C GLN A 445 21.95 16.36 -20.86
N SER A 446 22.29 15.87 -19.65
CA SER A 446 21.36 15.83 -18.52
C SER A 446 21.03 17.25 -18.04
N THR A 447 19.83 17.70 -18.37
CA THR A 447 19.36 19.05 -18.03
C THR A 447 18.01 19.04 -17.30
N ASN A 448 17.25 17.96 -17.41
CA ASN A 448 15.98 17.77 -16.72
C ASN A 448 16.21 17.19 -15.33
N TRP A 449 15.67 17.90 -14.32
CA TRP A 449 15.59 17.39 -12.96
C TRP A 449 14.34 17.92 -12.27
N GLY A 450 13.78 17.10 -11.40
CA GLY A 450 12.64 17.41 -10.54
C GLY A 450 13.01 17.10 -9.09
N GLU A 451 12.54 17.91 -8.16
CA GLU A 451 12.87 17.82 -6.74
C GLU A 451 11.62 18.05 -5.88
N TRP A 452 11.26 17.04 -5.09
CA TRP A 452 10.23 17.11 -4.06
C TRP A 452 10.88 17.50 -2.74
N ARG A 453 10.43 18.62 -2.15
CA ARG A 453 10.86 19.13 -0.84
C ARG A 453 9.77 18.87 0.18
N PHE A 454 10.13 18.26 1.29
CA PHE A 454 9.13 17.80 2.25
C PHE A 454 9.54 17.97 3.70
N ASN A 455 8.53 18.22 4.51
CA ASN A 455 8.65 18.27 5.95
C ASN A 455 8.01 17.03 6.56
N VAL A 456 8.70 16.41 7.52
CA VAL A 456 8.14 15.30 8.30
C VAL A 456 7.68 15.80 9.66
N PRO A 457 6.59 15.25 10.23
CA PRO A 457 6.00 15.74 11.47
C PRO A 457 6.87 15.48 12.70
N VAL A 458 7.64 14.40 12.69
CA VAL A 458 8.54 13.98 13.79
C VAL A 458 9.86 13.47 13.22
N ASP A 459 10.94 13.64 13.99
CA ASP A 459 12.21 12.97 13.72
C ASP A 459 12.00 11.45 13.72
N GLY A 460 12.65 10.74 12.80
CA GLY A 460 12.58 9.29 12.77
C GLY A 460 12.95 8.69 11.42
N ARG A 461 12.71 7.38 11.30
CA ARG A 461 12.95 6.62 10.09
C ARG A 461 11.70 6.60 9.21
N TYR A 462 11.87 6.90 7.93
CA TYR A 462 10.79 6.94 6.95
C TYR A 462 11.13 6.09 5.73
N ARG A 463 10.17 5.31 5.25
CA ARG A 463 10.23 4.71 3.90
C ARG A 463 9.70 5.71 2.89
N ILE A 464 10.50 6.00 1.87
CA ILE A 464 10.11 6.87 0.76
C ILE A 464 9.73 5.99 -0.43
N GLN A 465 8.56 6.23 -0.99
CA GLN A 465 8.08 5.60 -2.22
C GLN A 465 7.77 6.66 -3.28
N ILE A 466 7.92 6.28 -4.54
CA ILE A 466 7.66 7.10 -5.72
C ILE A 466 6.62 6.42 -6.59
N TYR A 467 5.90 7.18 -7.39
CA TYR A 467 5.01 6.66 -8.42
C TYR A 467 5.55 7.01 -9.81
N ALA A 468 5.49 6.06 -10.72
CA ALA A 468 5.68 6.32 -12.15
C ALA A 468 4.45 5.76 -12.86
N PRO A 469 3.61 6.60 -13.49
CA PRO A 469 2.36 6.15 -14.10
C PRO A 469 2.63 5.29 -15.34
N TYR A 470 1.69 4.42 -15.67
CA TYR A 470 1.65 3.80 -17.00
C TYR A 470 1.00 4.78 -17.98
N CYS A 471 1.81 5.45 -18.79
CA CYS A 471 1.34 6.35 -19.83
C CYS A 471 1.85 5.88 -21.19
N ASN A 472 0.97 5.81 -22.18
CA ASN A 472 1.38 5.36 -23.50
C ASN A 472 2.08 6.51 -24.24
N THR A 473 3.42 6.49 -24.26
CA THR A 473 4.26 7.44 -25.01
C THR A 473 4.86 6.84 -26.28
N GLY A 474 4.56 5.56 -26.57
CA GLY A 474 5.18 4.81 -27.65
C GLY A 474 6.63 4.37 -27.37
N ALA A 475 7.17 4.62 -26.18
CA ALA A 475 8.51 4.24 -25.75
C ALA A 475 8.48 3.52 -24.38
N PRO A 476 9.46 2.64 -24.09
CA PRO A 476 9.57 1.99 -22.79
C PRO A 476 10.13 2.95 -21.72
N GLU A 477 9.95 2.57 -20.46
CA GLU A 477 10.41 3.38 -19.33
C GLU A 477 11.85 3.03 -18.94
N THR A 478 12.50 3.98 -18.27
CA THR A 478 13.87 3.78 -17.81
C THR A 478 13.94 2.64 -16.79
N ILE A 479 15.00 1.83 -16.92
CA ILE A 479 15.32 0.79 -15.93
C ILE A 479 16.28 1.31 -14.86
N GLY A 480 16.73 2.56 -14.99
CA GLY A 480 17.79 3.15 -14.17
C GLY A 480 17.52 4.58 -13.70
N ALA A 481 16.27 4.90 -13.34
CA ALA A 481 15.91 6.20 -12.77
C ALA A 481 16.74 6.49 -11.52
N ARG A 482 17.52 7.57 -11.54
CA ARG A 482 18.48 7.89 -10.49
C ARG A 482 17.93 8.95 -9.54
N TYR A 483 17.61 8.53 -8.33
CA TYR A 483 17.14 9.38 -7.25
C TYR A 483 18.29 9.79 -6.33
N THR A 484 18.27 11.03 -5.87
CA THR A 484 19.15 11.57 -4.84
C THR A 484 18.30 12.01 -3.65
N VAL A 485 18.47 11.32 -2.52
CA VAL A 485 17.76 11.60 -1.27
C VAL A 485 18.66 12.42 -0.38
N TYR A 486 18.15 13.54 0.13
CA TYR A 486 18.83 14.35 1.14
C TYR A 486 18.08 14.20 2.46
N HIS A 487 18.78 13.65 3.44
CA HIS A 487 18.26 13.19 4.72
C HIS A 487 19.21 13.61 5.86
N ALA A 488 18.87 13.32 7.11
CA ALA A 488 19.54 13.88 8.30
C ALA A 488 21.06 13.62 8.33
N THR A 489 21.49 12.44 7.87
CA THR A 489 22.91 12.01 7.89
C THR A 489 23.71 12.39 6.65
N GLY A 490 23.09 12.98 5.62
CA GLY A 490 23.78 13.34 4.38
C GLY A 490 22.96 13.18 3.11
N THR A 491 23.54 12.55 2.10
CA THR A 491 22.92 12.38 0.78
C THR A 491 23.19 10.98 0.23
N SER A 492 22.15 10.33 -0.28
CA SER A 492 22.21 9.02 -0.90
C SER A 492 21.74 9.04 -2.34
N SER A 493 22.38 8.25 -3.20
CA SER A 493 21.90 7.97 -4.56
C SER A 493 21.30 6.57 -4.63
N VAL A 494 20.09 6.45 -5.17
CA VAL A 494 19.41 5.18 -5.40
C VAL A 494 18.97 5.08 -6.86
N THR A 495 19.14 3.91 -7.46
CA THR A 495 18.63 3.60 -8.79
C THR A 495 17.38 2.75 -8.67
N VAL A 496 16.28 3.18 -9.30
CA VAL A 496 15.00 2.47 -9.33
C VAL A 496 14.64 2.13 -10.78
N ASN A 497 14.10 0.93 -10.98
CA ASN A 497 13.60 0.50 -12.28
C ASN A 497 12.11 0.90 -12.41
N GLN A 498 11.82 1.96 -13.16
CA GLN A 498 10.45 2.43 -13.39
C GLN A 498 9.67 1.47 -14.30
N ASP A 499 10.33 0.90 -15.31
CA ASP A 499 9.72 -0.03 -16.28
C ASP A 499 9.13 -1.29 -15.61
N ALA A 500 9.89 -1.90 -14.70
CA ALA A 500 9.48 -3.13 -14.04
C ALA A 500 8.25 -2.99 -13.12
N ASN A 501 7.96 -1.77 -12.65
CA ASN A 501 6.90 -1.50 -11.68
C ASN A 501 6.06 -0.28 -12.09
N VAL A 502 5.93 -0.04 -13.39
CA VAL A 502 5.12 1.05 -13.92
C VAL A 502 3.68 0.94 -13.42
N GLY A 503 3.10 2.06 -13.02
CA GLY A 503 1.79 2.17 -12.40
C GLY A 503 1.72 1.69 -10.94
N LEU A 504 2.85 1.45 -10.27
CA LEU A 504 2.91 1.04 -8.87
C LEU A 504 3.72 2.02 -8.03
N TRP A 505 3.44 2.02 -6.73
CA TRP A 505 4.28 2.69 -5.74
C TRP A 505 5.57 1.89 -5.50
N MET A 506 6.70 2.48 -5.89
CA MET A 506 8.03 1.88 -5.82
C MET A 506 8.83 2.41 -4.64
N THR A 507 9.46 1.53 -3.87
CA THR A 507 10.29 1.95 -2.73
C THR A 507 11.65 2.45 -3.21
N VAL A 508 11.99 3.69 -2.87
CA VAL A 508 13.34 4.26 -3.05
C VAL A 508 14.25 3.78 -1.91
N GLY A 509 13.74 3.73 -0.69
CA GLY A 509 14.51 3.25 0.46
C GLY A 509 13.97 3.76 1.79
N GLU A 510 14.70 3.48 2.86
CA GLU A 510 14.38 3.90 4.22
C GLU A 510 15.47 4.84 4.73
N PHE A 511 15.09 6.02 5.20
CA PHE A 511 16.02 7.10 5.55
C PHE A 511 15.62 7.77 6.87
N ASP A 512 16.62 8.23 7.61
CA ASP A 512 16.40 9.02 8.82
C ASP A 512 16.15 10.48 8.43
N LEU A 513 14.94 10.98 8.71
CA LEU A 513 14.50 12.33 8.38
C LEU A 513 14.31 13.14 9.65
N THR A 514 14.66 14.43 9.58
CA THR A 514 14.50 15.37 10.68
C THR A 514 13.31 16.28 10.41
N ALA A 515 12.46 16.47 11.42
CA ALA A 515 11.35 17.40 11.37
C ALA A 515 11.85 18.83 11.18
N ASN A 516 11.10 19.60 10.40
CA ASN A 516 11.38 20.99 10.03
C ASN A 516 12.76 21.21 9.40
N SER A 517 13.30 20.19 8.74
CA SER A 517 14.58 20.23 8.02
C SER A 517 14.39 20.28 6.50
N ASN A 518 15.48 20.48 5.76
CA ASN A 518 15.50 20.56 4.30
C ASN A 518 15.56 19.16 3.65
N ASN A 519 14.63 18.27 4.04
CA ASN A 519 14.52 16.96 3.42
C ASN A 519 14.02 17.11 1.99
N ARG A 520 14.67 16.42 1.04
CA ARG A 520 14.24 16.44 -0.35
C ARG A 520 14.65 15.18 -1.10
N LEU A 521 13.91 14.88 -2.14
CA LEU A 521 14.17 13.81 -3.09
C LEU A 521 14.31 14.45 -4.47
N ARG A 522 15.41 14.18 -5.17
CA ARG A 522 15.67 14.69 -6.52
C ARG A 522 15.80 13.56 -7.52
N LEU A 523 15.11 13.65 -8.65
CA LEU A 523 15.26 12.77 -9.80
C LEU A 523 15.87 13.56 -10.96
N THR A 524 16.72 12.91 -11.75
CA THR A 524 17.33 13.47 -12.96
C THR A 524 17.08 12.56 -14.16
N ASP A 525 17.14 13.13 -15.37
CA ASP A 525 17.18 12.39 -16.63
C ASP A 525 18.48 11.60 -16.86
N LEU A 526 19.55 11.86 -16.07
CA LEU A 526 20.80 11.10 -16.14
C LEU A 526 20.62 9.68 -15.60
N THR A 527 20.86 8.70 -16.45
CA THR A 527 20.94 7.28 -16.09
C THR A 527 22.32 6.72 -16.45
N THR A 528 22.60 5.49 -16.00
CA THR A 528 23.81 4.75 -16.42
C THR A 528 23.50 3.53 -17.28
N THR A 529 22.21 3.27 -17.56
CA THR A 529 21.71 2.02 -18.11
C THR A 529 21.06 2.18 -19.47
N ASP A 530 20.47 3.33 -19.76
CA ASP A 530 19.64 3.55 -20.94
C ASP A 530 19.63 5.00 -21.41
N ASN A 531 19.32 5.19 -22.70
CA ASN A 531 19.20 6.49 -23.34
C ASN A 531 17.91 6.49 -24.18
N GLY A 532 17.16 7.59 -24.18
CA GLY A 532 15.91 7.74 -24.93
C GLY A 532 14.71 6.96 -24.35
N ARG A 533 14.72 6.61 -23.06
CA ARG A 533 13.58 5.99 -22.36
C ARG A 533 12.86 6.99 -21.47
N GLY A 534 11.58 6.77 -21.18
CA GLY A 534 10.81 7.69 -20.33
C GLY A 534 11.30 7.70 -18.89
N VAL A 535 11.52 8.90 -18.34
CA VAL A 535 11.81 9.15 -16.92
C VAL A 535 10.66 9.97 -16.35
N TRP A 536 9.88 9.37 -15.46
CA TRP A 536 8.62 9.95 -14.96
C TRP A 536 8.76 10.61 -13.60
N PHE A 537 8.05 11.71 -13.43
CA PHE A 537 7.95 12.56 -12.25
C PHE A 537 6.47 12.78 -11.93
N ASP A 538 6.01 12.18 -10.84
CA ASP A 538 4.61 12.20 -10.39
C ASP A 538 4.63 12.33 -8.84
N GLY A 539 3.77 11.61 -8.13
CA GLY A 539 3.68 11.60 -6.68
C GLY A 539 4.80 10.84 -5.97
N ILE A 540 5.05 11.27 -4.73
CA ILE A 540 5.84 10.55 -3.73
C ILE A 540 5.01 10.35 -2.47
N ARG A 541 5.32 9.29 -1.71
CA ARG A 541 4.69 9.05 -0.42
C ARG A 541 5.68 8.56 0.64
N LEU A 542 5.47 8.97 1.89
CA LEU A 542 6.36 8.66 3.01
C LEU A 542 5.64 7.93 4.12
N LEU A 543 6.15 6.78 4.53
CA LEU A 543 5.67 6.00 5.67
C LEU A 543 6.60 6.17 6.86
N HIS A 544 6.08 6.61 8.01
CA HIS A 544 6.86 6.65 9.26
C HIS A 544 7.01 5.24 9.84
N LEU A 545 8.24 4.81 10.08
CA LEU A 545 8.57 3.48 10.61
C LEU A 545 8.89 3.50 12.11
N GLY A 546 8.99 4.69 12.72
CA GLY A 546 9.36 4.89 14.12
C GLY A 546 10.67 5.64 14.30
N GLN A 547 11.15 5.72 15.54
CA GLN A 547 12.41 6.39 15.89
C GLN A 547 13.63 5.60 15.37
N SER A 548 14.69 6.30 15.00
CA SER A 548 15.98 5.69 14.64
C SER A 548 16.70 5.24 15.92
N VAL A 549 16.85 3.93 16.12
CA VAL A 549 17.45 3.37 17.35
C VAL A 549 18.78 2.69 17.02
N SER A 550 19.84 3.11 17.70
CA SER A 550 21.14 2.43 17.72
C SER A 550 21.72 2.49 19.12
N GLU A 551 21.78 1.35 19.80
CA GLU A 551 22.22 1.20 21.19
C GLU A 551 23.17 0.01 21.34
N VAL A 552 24.10 0.10 22.30
CA VAL A 552 25.02 -0.98 22.66
C VAL A 552 24.98 -1.18 24.17
N HIS A 553 24.74 -2.41 24.61
CA HIS A 553 24.58 -2.78 26.01
C HIS A 553 25.60 -3.84 26.41
N ASN A 554 26.36 -3.58 27.47
CA ASN A 554 27.32 -4.52 28.03
C ASN A 554 26.59 -5.60 28.85
N SER A 555 26.97 -6.87 28.69
CA SER A 555 26.35 -8.00 29.41
C SER A 555 27.32 -8.63 30.41
N THR A 556 28.47 -9.13 29.95
CA THR A 556 29.50 -9.79 30.77
C THR A 556 30.86 -9.18 30.47
N PRO A 557 31.73 -8.90 31.45
CA PRO A 557 31.49 -8.98 32.90
C PRO A 557 30.43 -8.00 33.40
N ALA A 558 29.66 -8.41 34.41
CA ALA A 558 28.66 -7.55 35.05
C ALA A 558 29.32 -6.41 35.85
N PRO A 559 28.62 -5.29 36.12
CA PRO A 559 29.19 -4.18 36.86
C PRO A 559 29.68 -4.56 38.27
N ASP A 560 30.86 -4.07 38.64
CA ASP A 560 31.47 -4.15 39.97
C ASP A 560 31.78 -5.56 40.50
N VAL A 561 31.80 -6.58 39.62
CA VAL A 561 32.12 -7.96 40.01
C VAL A 561 33.62 -8.26 40.01
N TRP A 562 34.01 -9.25 40.82
CA TRP A 562 35.28 -9.95 40.68
C TRP A 562 35.18 -11.05 39.64
N VAL A 563 36.17 -11.11 38.76
CA VAL A 563 36.38 -12.19 37.80
C VAL A 563 37.61 -12.97 38.23
N THR A 564 37.46 -14.29 38.38
CA THR A 564 38.53 -15.21 38.81
C THR A 564 39.05 -16.11 37.69
N ALA A 565 38.48 -15.98 36.48
CA ALA A 565 38.87 -16.73 35.30
C ALA A 565 39.63 -15.86 34.32
N ASN A 566 40.69 -16.42 33.74
CA ASN A 566 41.47 -15.82 32.65
C ASN A 566 41.73 -16.92 31.60
N PRO A 567 41.13 -16.86 30.40
CA PRO A 567 40.56 -15.70 29.72
C PRO A 567 39.28 -15.12 30.36
N VAL A 568 39.14 -13.80 30.25
CA VAL A 568 37.92 -13.06 30.61
C VAL A 568 37.00 -13.01 29.38
N GLU A 569 35.75 -13.41 29.56
CA GLU A 569 34.71 -13.37 28.54
C GLU A 569 33.99 -12.01 28.53
N PHE A 570 33.95 -11.37 27.36
CA PHE A 570 33.18 -10.16 27.10
C PHE A 570 31.99 -10.48 26.21
N THR A 571 30.78 -10.12 26.63
CA THR A 571 29.56 -10.28 25.83
C THR A 571 28.72 -9.01 25.87
N TRP A 572 28.09 -8.65 24.75
CA TRP A 572 27.29 -7.43 24.63
C TRP A 572 26.15 -7.60 23.62
N GLN A 573 25.20 -6.68 23.64
CA GLN A 573 24.07 -6.62 22.72
C GLN A 573 24.16 -5.34 21.89
N ILE A 574 23.83 -5.45 20.59
CA ILE A 574 23.72 -4.31 19.69
C ILE A 574 22.28 -4.29 19.17
N VAL A 575 21.55 -3.22 19.48
CA VAL A 575 20.20 -2.97 18.95
C VAL A 575 20.32 -1.85 17.94
N SER A 576 20.20 -2.18 16.65
CA SER A 576 20.38 -1.19 15.58
C SER A 576 19.41 -1.41 14.44
N THR A 577 18.81 -0.34 13.95
CA THR A 577 18.02 -0.32 12.72
C THR A 577 18.89 -0.22 11.46
N ALA A 578 20.18 0.09 11.60
CA ALA A 578 21.17 0.17 10.53
C ALA A 578 22.20 -0.99 10.58
N PRO A 579 22.76 -1.43 9.42
CA PRO A 579 23.84 -2.39 9.38
C PRO A 579 25.04 -1.97 10.23
N VAL A 580 25.53 -2.86 11.10
CA VAL A 580 26.78 -2.66 11.84
C VAL A 580 27.94 -3.04 10.94
N VAL A 581 28.82 -2.10 10.64
CA VAL A 581 29.99 -2.31 9.77
C VAL A 581 31.28 -2.55 10.53
N GLN A 582 31.32 -2.14 11.80
CA GLN A 582 32.49 -2.31 12.66
C GLN A 582 32.07 -2.43 14.12
N THR A 583 32.77 -3.27 14.88
CA THR A 583 32.63 -3.37 16.33
C THR A 583 34.02 -3.22 16.96
N GLN A 584 34.15 -2.47 18.05
CA GLN A 584 35.41 -2.28 18.77
C GLN A 584 35.20 -2.48 20.27
N LEU A 585 36.03 -3.32 20.89
CA LEU A 585 36.09 -3.53 22.35
C LEU A 585 37.33 -2.82 22.88
N GLN A 586 37.16 -2.00 23.91
CA GLN A 586 38.27 -1.38 24.62
C GLN A 586 38.16 -1.67 26.12
N VAL A 587 39.30 -1.96 26.75
CA VAL A 587 39.43 -2.16 28.20
C VAL A 587 40.55 -1.26 28.72
N ALA A 588 40.31 -0.56 29.82
CA ALA A 588 41.22 0.39 30.45
C ALA A 588 41.34 0.17 31.96
N THR A 589 42.37 0.74 32.58
CA THR A 589 42.53 0.76 34.05
C THR A 589 41.89 1.98 34.73
N ASP A 590 41.34 2.93 33.96
CA ASP A 590 40.65 4.12 34.46
C ASP A 590 39.29 4.34 33.77
N ALA A 591 38.35 4.93 34.51
CA ALA A 591 36.98 5.17 34.06
C ALA A 591 36.88 6.11 32.85
N ALA A 592 37.88 6.98 32.63
CA ALA A 592 37.91 7.89 31.50
C ALA A 592 38.51 7.25 30.24
N MET A 593 38.89 5.97 30.30
CA MET A 593 39.41 5.17 29.18
C MET A 593 40.69 5.75 28.57
N ASN A 594 41.54 6.39 29.38
CA ASN A 594 42.82 6.96 28.92
C ASN A 594 43.95 5.93 28.88
N ASN A 595 43.95 4.97 29.80
CA ASN A 595 44.98 3.95 29.96
C ASN A 595 44.47 2.60 29.47
N LEU A 596 44.41 2.44 28.15
CA LEU A 596 43.97 1.21 27.50
C LEU A 596 44.97 0.07 27.76
N VAL A 597 44.45 -1.05 28.25
CA VAL A 597 45.16 -2.33 28.36
C VAL A 597 44.76 -3.31 27.26
N TYR A 598 43.62 -3.06 26.61
CA TYR A 598 43.16 -3.82 25.44
C TYR A 598 42.35 -2.92 24.49
N ASP A 599 42.59 -3.04 23.19
CA ASP A 599 41.83 -2.37 22.14
C ASP A 599 41.82 -3.26 20.89
N GLN A 600 40.65 -3.75 20.53
CA GLN A 600 40.48 -4.61 19.36
C GLN A 600 39.26 -4.19 18.57
N THR A 601 39.44 -4.21 17.25
CA THR A 601 38.43 -3.82 16.28
C THR A 601 38.18 -4.96 15.29
N TRP A 602 36.92 -5.17 14.93
CA TRP A 602 36.47 -6.16 13.95
C TRP A 602 35.55 -5.51 12.91
N SER A 603 35.51 -6.10 11.71
CA SER A 603 34.48 -5.79 10.72
C SER A 603 33.17 -6.51 11.06
N GLY A 604 32.05 -5.83 10.88
CA GLY A 604 30.71 -6.35 11.14
C GLY A 604 30.29 -6.33 12.62
N ALA A 605 29.14 -6.94 12.91
CA ALA A 605 28.60 -7.12 14.25
C ALA A 605 29.25 -8.33 14.94
N ILE A 606 30.14 -8.08 15.88
CA ILE A 606 30.60 -9.08 16.85
C ILE A 606 29.79 -8.87 18.13
N LEU A 607 29.42 -9.94 18.84
CA LEU A 607 28.61 -9.88 20.07
C LEU A 607 29.31 -10.45 21.30
N GLN A 608 30.46 -11.11 21.09
CA GLN A 608 31.26 -11.69 22.16
C GLN A 608 32.74 -11.79 21.79
N HIS A 609 33.61 -11.70 22.79
CA HIS A 609 35.05 -11.89 22.63
C HIS A 609 35.71 -12.31 23.96
N SER A 610 36.67 -13.22 23.91
CA SER A 610 37.45 -13.67 25.07
C SER A 610 38.87 -13.10 25.03
N HIS A 611 39.36 -12.51 26.12
CA HIS A 611 40.73 -11.99 26.19
C HIS A 611 41.53 -12.55 27.38
N ILE A 612 42.79 -12.90 27.14
CA ILE A 612 43.73 -13.32 28.19
C ILE A 612 44.57 -12.12 28.65
N PHE A 613 44.40 -11.71 29.91
CA PHE A 613 45.23 -10.66 30.51
C PHE A 613 46.55 -11.23 31.01
N THR A 614 47.63 -10.46 30.93
CA THR A 614 48.97 -10.89 31.37
C THR A 614 49.21 -10.78 32.87
N GLN A 615 48.30 -10.12 33.59
CA GLN A 615 48.36 -9.87 35.03
C GLN A 615 46.95 -9.61 35.56
N ASP A 616 46.80 -9.65 36.88
CA ASP A 616 45.58 -9.27 37.58
C ASP A 616 45.46 -7.73 37.72
N TYR A 617 44.24 -7.24 37.88
CA TYR A 617 43.94 -5.81 37.93
C TYR A 617 42.85 -5.50 38.96
N ALA A 618 43.19 -4.63 39.92
CA ALA A 618 42.27 -4.15 40.95
C ALA A 618 41.06 -3.36 40.38
N HIS A 619 41.24 -2.76 39.20
CA HIS A 619 40.25 -1.95 38.51
C HIS A 619 40.42 -2.07 36.99
N LEU A 620 39.36 -2.51 36.32
CA LEU A 620 39.23 -2.49 34.87
C LEU A 620 37.89 -1.86 34.48
N TYR A 621 37.89 -1.13 33.38
CA TYR A 621 36.71 -0.52 32.78
C TYR A 621 36.65 -0.95 31.32
N TRP A 622 35.49 -1.32 30.83
CA TRP A 622 35.33 -1.73 29.44
C TRP A 622 34.09 -1.14 28.80
N TRP A 623 34.18 -0.89 27.51
CA TRP A 623 33.03 -0.51 26.68
C TRP A 623 33.12 -1.13 25.30
N VAL A 624 32.05 -1.02 24.55
CA VAL A 624 31.96 -1.46 23.16
C VAL A 624 31.47 -0.30 22.32
N LYS A 625 32.13 -0.12 21.17
CA LYS A 625 31.72 0.81 20.12
C LYS A 625 31.20 0.02 18.95
N ALA A 626 30.00 0.33 18.50
CA ALA A 626 29.44 -0.18 17.24
C ALA A 626 29.38 0.96 16.24
N THR A 627 30.04 0.80 15.11
CA THR A 627 29.89 1.70 13.97
C THR A 627 28.80 1.14 13.07
N VAL A 628 27.71 1.87 12.96
CA VAL A 628 26.58 1.57 12.08
C VAL A 628 26.69 2.40 10.80
N GLN A 629 26.24 1.82 9.70
CA GLN A 629 26.18 2.48 8.40
C GLN A 629 24.72 2.54 7.96
N PRO A 630 24.01 3.65 8.25
CA PRO A 630 22.65 3.84 7.78
C PRO A 630 22.56 3.75 6.25
N SER A 631 21.37 3.39 5.76
CA SER A 631 21.01 3.37 4.33
C SER A 631 21.19 4.71 3.61
N GLY A 632 21.46 5.78 4.37
CA GLY A 632 21.75 7.14 3.93
C GLY A 632 23.23 7.46 3.59
N GLY A 633 24.17 6.56 3.85
CA GLY A 633 25.60 6.89 3.78
C GLY A 633 26.07 7.74 4.97
N GLY A 634 27.38 7.67 5.25
CA GLY A 634 27.98 8.12 6.51
C GLY A 634 28.02 7.00 7.56
N SER A 635 28.97 7.06 8.49
CA SER A 635 29.08 6.13 9.61
C SER A 635 28.79 6.84 10.93
N GLN A 636 27.99 6.19 11.78
CA GLN A 636 27.72 6.67 13.14
C GLN A 636 28.30 5.67 14.13
N THR A 637 29.05 6.14 15.14
CA THR A 637 29.57 5.30 16.20
C THR A 637 28.73 5.47 17.46
N VAL A 638 28.18 4.36 17.95
CA VAL A 638 27.45 4.27 19.22
C VAL A 638 28.33 3.57 20.23
N THR A 639 28.42 4.09 21.45
CA THR A 639 29.29 3.58 22.52
C THR A 639 28.44 3.15 23.71
N SER A 640 28.69 1.97 24.25
CA SER A 640 28.07 1.55 25.51
C SER A 640 28.60 2.37 26.69
N THR A 641 27.85 2.39 27.81
CA THR A 641 28.39 2.94 29.06
C THR A 641 29.56 2.08 29.53
N ALA A 642 30.64 2.71 30.00
CA ALA A 642 31.78 1.98 30.54
C ALA A 642 31.37 1.17 31.79
N THR A 643 31.63 -0.13 31.77
CA THR A 643 31.35 -1.05 32.87
C THR A 643 32.63 -1.32 33.65
N HIS A 644 32.60 -1.10 34.96
CA HIS A 644 33.70 -1.42 35.86
C HIS A 644 33.65 -2.89 36.29
N PHE A 645 34.81 -3.55 36.38
CA PHE A 645 35.00 -4.87 36.99
C PHE A 645 36.42 -5.01 37.54
N ARG A 646 36.71 -6.13 38.19
CA ARG A 646 38.02 -6.42 38.77
C ARG A 646 38.45 -7.84 38.37
N LEU A 647 39.74 -8.03 38.17
CA LEU A 647 40.32 -9.32 37.79
C LEU A 647 41.33 -9.73 38.86
N ASP A 648 41.09 -10.85 39.51
CA ASP A 648 42.02 -11.48 40.45
C ASP A 648 41.93 -12.99 40.29
N THR A 649 42.99 -13.59 39.74
CA THR A 649 43.08 -15.02 39.47
C THR A 649 43.97 -15.75 40.46
N THR A 650 44.56 -15.02 41.42
CA THR A 650 45.63 -15.52 42.28
C THR A 650 45.06 -15.84 43.66
N PRO A 651 45.09 -17.11 44.12
CA PRO A 651 44.66 -17.42 45.48
C PRO A 651 45.52 -16.76 46.55
N PRO A 652 44.95 -16.39 47.70
CA PRO A 652 45.70 -15.87 48.84
C PRO A 652 46.59 -16.96 49.45
N THR A 653 47.54 -16.53 50.28
CA THR A 653 48.40 -17.42 51.08
C THR A 653 48.22 -17.18 52.57
N SER A 654 48.32 -18.21 53.40
CA SER A 654 48.22 -18.12 54.85
C SER A 654 49.09 -19.13 55.58
N SER A 655 49.44 -18.83 56.83
CA SER A 655 50.11 -19.79 57.71
C SER A 655 49.74 -19.58 59.18
N VAL A 656 49.68 -20.69 59.93
CA VAL A 656 49.65 -20.63 61.39
C VAL A 656 51.06 -20.34 61.91
N ASN A 657 51.26 -19.11 62.38
CA ASN A 657 52.60 -18.59 62.70
C ASN A 657 53.06 -18.92 64.13
N ALA A 658 52.11 -19.12 65.06
CA ALA A 658 52.46 -19.37 66.45
C ALA A 658 51.39 -20.19 67.19
N VAL A 659 51.88 -21.09 68.04
CA VAL A 659 51.11 -21.82 69.05
C VAL A 659 51.66 -21.41 70.41
N LEU A 660 50.85 -20.78 71.25
CA LEU A 660 51.27 -20.30 72.57
C LEU A 660 50.60 -21.13 73.67
N GLN A 661 51.38 -21.66 74.61
CA GLN A 661 50.85 -22.37 75.77
C GLN A 661 50.51 -21.36 76.88
N LEU A 662 49.25 -21.35 77.32
CA LEU A 662 48.75 -20.40 78.31
C LEU A 662 49.07 -20.88 79.76
N PRO A 663 49.69 -20.05 80.61
CA PRO A 663 49.90 -20.39 82.01
C PRO A 663 48.55 -20.40 82.75
N ASN A 664 48.28 -21.47 83.50
CA ASN A 664 47.11 -21.66 84.36
C ASN A 664 45.75 -21.87 83.65
N ALA A 665 45.72 -22.21 82.37
CA ALA A 665 44.49 -22.60 81.67
C ALA A 665 44.74 -23.79 80.72
N PRO A 666 43.83 -24.78 80.61
CA PRO A 666 44.01 -25.87 79.65
C PRO A 666 43.87 -25.34 78.22
N GLY A 667 44.86 -25.60 77.36
CA GLY A 667 44.84 -25.29 75.93
C GLY A 667 45.95 -24.36 75.42
N TYR A 668 45.89 -24.08 74.13
CA TYR A 668 46.83 -23.29 73.36
C TYR A 668 46.12 -22.09 72.70
N SER A 669 46.82 -20.97 72.54
CA SER A 669 46.39 -19.87 71.67
C SER A 669 47.07 -20.03 70.32
N ILE A 670 46.28 -20.23 69.27
CA ILE A 670 46.73 -20.43 67.89
C ILE A 670 46.63 -19.09 67.19
N HIS A 671 47.70 -18.66 66.51
CA HIS A 671 47.77 -17.40 65.78
C HIS A 671 48.17 -17.63 64.33
N TRP A 672 47.52 -16.95 63.40
CA TRP A 672 47.77 -17.06 61.96
C TRP A 672 47.71 -15.71 61.27
N SER A 673 48.29 -15.63 60.08
CA SER A 673 48.16 -14.49 59.17
C SER A 673 48.18 -14.98 57.73
N GLY A 674 47.86 -14.10 56.80
CA GLY A 674 48.02 -14.37 55.38
C GLY A 674 48.24 -13.10 54.58
N THR A 675 48.59 -13.28 53.32
CA THR A 675 48.83 -12.23 52.35
C THR A 675 48.06 -12.50 51.08
N ASP A 676 47.58 -11.43 50.48
CA ASP A 676 46.89 -11.40 49.21
C ASP A 676 47.37 -10.18 48.42
N GLU A 677 47.47 -10.31 47.10
CA GLU A 677 48.06 -9.27 46.26
C GLU A 677 47.07 -8.14 45.91
N ILE A 678 45.77 -8.45 45.76
CA ILE A 678 44.78 -7.53 45.18
C ILE A 678 43.43 -7.54 45.92
N ALA A 679 42.68 -8.64 45.91
CA ALA A 679 41.32 -8.68 46.45
C ALA A 679 41.25 -8.53 47.98
N GLY A 680 42.32 -8.87 48.69
CA GLY A 680 42.40 -8.94 50.14
C GLY A 680 41.71 -10.17 50.71
N ILE A 681 42.21 -10.67 51.84
CA ILE A 681 41.66 -11.87 52.50
C ILE A 681 40.34 -11.53 53.20
N THR A 682 39.30 -12.35 52.98
CA THR A 682 38.00 -12.22 53.65
C THR A 682 37.78 -13.26 54.73
N HIS A 683 38.34 -14.46 54.55
CA HIS A 683 38.14 -15.60 55.46
C HIS A 683 39.42 -16.40 55.67
N TYR A 684 39.61 -16.89 56.90
CA TYR A 684 40.57 -17.95 57.22
C TYR A 684 39.87 -19.19 57.74
N PHE A 685 40.31 -20.36 57.29
CA PHE A 685 39.98 -21.67 57.84
C PHE A 685 41.20 -22.21 58.58
N VAL A 686 41.10 -22.33 59.89
CA VAL A 686 42.12 -23.01 60.69
C VAL A 686 41.70 -24.44 60.91
N GLU A 687 42.59 -25.36 60.61
CA GLU A 687 42.36 -26.78 60.72
C GLU A 687 43.37 -27.42 61.64
N TYR A 688 42.95 -28.50 62.30
CA TYR A 688 43.81 -29.26 63.18
C TYR A 688 43.64 -30.76 62.98
N ARG A 689 44.67 -31.53 63.33
CA ARG A 689 44.63 -32.99 63.40
C ARG A 689 45.59 -33.54 64.44
N PRO A 690 45.39 -34.76 64.98
CA PRO A 690 46.42 -35.44 65.74
C PRO A 690 47.67 -35.66 64.87
N GLN A 691 48.86 -35.53 65.45
CA GLN A 691 50.14 -35.73 64.75
C GLN A 691 50.17 -37.11 64.09
N GLY A 692 50.42 -37.14 62.77
CA GLY A 692 50.39 -38.37 61.96
C GLY A 692 49.00 -38.87 61.53
N GLY A 693 47.92 -38.15 61.84
CA GLY A 693 46.56 -38.45 61.35
C GLY A 693 46.37 -38.09 59.87
N SER A 694 45.42 -38.77 59.19
CA SER A 694 45.11 -38.49 57.78
C SER A 694 44.16 -37.30 57.59
N ASP A 695 43.24 -37.09 58.53
CA ASP A 695 42.08 -36.22 58.34
C ASP A 695 42.23 -34.90 59.10
N TRP A 696 42.02 -33.79 58.40
CA TRP A 696 42.02 -32.45 58.97
C TRP A 696 40.61 -32.04 59.41
N THR A 697 40.50 -31.48 60.61
CA THR A 697 39.24 -30.98 61.17
C THR A 697 39.23 -29.46 61.18
N VAL A 698 38.22 -28.84 60.58
CA VAL A 698 38.04 -27.37 60.61
C VAL A 698 37.61 -26.93 62.01
N PHE A 699 38.25 -25.89 62.53
CA PHE A 699 37.86 -25.26 63.78
C PHE A 699 36.58 -24.43 63.58
N VAL A 700 35.43 -24.99 63.99
CA VAL A 700 34.11 -24.36 63.81
C VAL A 700 33.91 -23.19 64.79
N GLY A 701 33.44 -22.04 64.30
CA GLY A 701 33.02 -20.89 65.12
C GLY A 701 33.92 -19.65 65.10
N LEU A 702 34.84 -19.54 64.14
CA LEU A 702 35.72 -18.37 63.99
C LEU A 702 35.03 -17.23 63.23
N PRO A 703 35.17 -15.97 63.67
CA PRO A 703 34.84 -14.80 62.85
C PRO A 703 35.66 -14.77 61.54
N PRO A 704 35.12 -14.23 60.43
CA PRO A 704 35.76 -14.19 59.11
C PRO A 704 37.22 -13.70 59.08
N LEU A 705 37.59 -12.76 59.95
CA LEU A 705 38.94 -12.18 59.99
C LEU A 705 39.65 -12.41 61.32
N ALA A 706 39.23 -13.43 62.09
CA ALA A 706 39.99 -13.82 63.25
C ALA A 706 41.41 -14.18 62.82
N THR A 707 42.41 -13.71 63.57
CA THR A 707 43.83 -14.05 63.39
C THR A 707 44.36 -14.85 64.58
N SER A 708 43.48 -15.18 65.52
CA SER A 708 43.79 -16.07 66.64
C SER A 708 42.55 -16.75 67.20
N THR A 709 42.74 -17.94 67.78
CA THR A 709 41.71 -18.66 68.53
C THR A 709 42.33 -19.50 69.64
N ARG A 710 41.50 -19.90 70.60
CA ARG A 710 41.90 -20.83 71.66
C ARG A 710 41.55 -22.26 71.26
N PHE A 711 42.55 -23.13 71.22
CA PHE A 711 42.40 -24.56 71.01
C PHE A 711 42.56 -25.30 72.34
N VAL A 712 41.61 -26.16 72.69
CA VAL A 712 41.71 -27.06 73.85
C VAL A 712 41.83 -28.48 73.31
N PRO A 713 42.98 -29.17 73.50
CA PRO A 713 43.16 -30.49 72.94
C PRO A 713 42.19 -31.50 73.58
N PRO A 714 41.52 -32.35 72.78
CA PRO A 714 40.61 -33.39 73.29
C PRO A 714 41.28 -34.42 74.21
N ASP A 715 42.58 -34.66 74.02
CA ASP A 715 43.40 -35.61 74.77
C ASP A 715 44.85 -35.13 74.87
N SER A 716 45.75 -35.98 75.37
CA SER A 716 47.17 -35.64 75.58
C SER A 716 48.05 -35.82 74.34
N GLN A 717 47.48 -35.96 73.13
CA GLN A 717 48.25 -36.09 71.90
C GLN A 717 48.82 -34.75 71.42
N VAL A 718 49.84 -34.81 70.57
CA VAL A 718 50.32 -33.63 69.82
C VAL A 718 49.35 -33.35 68.69
N TYR A 719 48.95 -32.10 68.53
CA TYR A 719 48.09 -31.66 67.43
C TYR A 719 48.87 -30.76 66.47
N GLU A 720 48.67 -31.00 65.19
CA GLU A 720 49.17 -30.22 64.06
C GLU A 720 48.11 -29.24 63.61
N PHE A 721 48.52 -28.03 63.19
CA PHE A 721 47.65 -26.98 62.68
C PHE A 721 48.06 -26.57 61.26
N ARG A 722 47.08 -26.19 60.44
CA ARG A 722 47.29 -25.47 59.18
C ARG A 722 46.22 -24.41 58.98
N SER A 723 46.49 -23.40 58.18
CA SER A 723 45.48 -22.43 57.73
C SER A 723 45.23 -22.50 56.22
N ARG A 724 44.05 -22.02 55.81
CA ARG A 724 43.67 -21.77 54.41
C ARG A 724 42.92 -20.46 54.33
N ALA A 725 43.26 -19.58 53.39
CA ALA A 725 42.57 -18.31 53.18
C ALA A 725 41.61 -18.33 51.97
N ILE A 726 40.58 -17.47 52.00
CA ILE A 726 39.77 -17.09 50.83
C ILE A 726 39.80 -15.57 50.72
N ASP A 727 40.03 -15.06 49.51
CA ASP A 727 40.07 -13.63 49.22
C ASP A 727 38.67 -13.03 48.98
N ALA A 728 38.59 -11.75 48.57
CA ALA A 728 37.33 -11.10 48.22
C ALA A 728 36.84 -11.43 46.81
N ALA A 729 37.71 -11.97 45.95
CA ALA A 729 37.38 -12.45 44.61
C ALA A 729 36.77 -13.87 44.63
N GLY A 730 36.93 -14.59 45.74
CA GLY A 730 36.49 -15.97 45.92
C GLY A 730 37.56 -17.01 45.57
N ASN A 731 38.80 -16.60 45.32
CA ASN A 731 39.91 -17.55 45.18
C ASN A 731 40.23 -18.16 46.54
N ALA A 732 40.34 -19.48 46.57
CA ALA A 732 40.62 -20.24 47.78
C ALA A 732 42.04 -20.79 47.73
N GLU A 733 42.79 -20.56 48.80
CA GLU A 733 44.11 -21.14 49.00
C GLU A 733 44.04 -22.68 48.90
N PRO A 734 44.92 -23.33 48.11
CA PRO A 734 45.03 -24.78 48.08
C PRO A 734 45.34 -25.36 49.47
N ALA A 735 44.78 -26.52 49.79
CA ALA A 735 45.01 -27.08 51.11
C ALA A 735 46.47 -27.52 51.32
N HIS A 736 47.10 -27.01 52.38
CA HIS A 736 48.45 -27.39 52.76
C HIS A 736 48.54 -28.89 53.08
N ILE A 737 49.47 -29.60 52.43
CA ILE A 737 49.67 -31.03 52.67
C ILE A 737 50.34 -31.27 54.03
N THR A 738 51.23 -30.37 54.42
CA THR A 738 51.96 -30.37 55.69
C THR A 738 51.32 -29.44 56.70
N ALA A 739 51.55 -29.72 57.99
CA ALA A 739 51.22 -28.79 59.05
C ALA A 739 52.12 -27.56 58.99
N ASP A 740 51.57 -26.40 59.35
CA ASP A 740 52.33 -25.16 59.52
C ASP A 740 53.11 -25.20 60.84
N ILE A 741 52.48 -25.71 61.91
CA ILE A 741 53.04 -25.79 63.26
C ILE A 741 52.25 -26.81 64.12
N SER A 742 52.86 -27.34 65.18
CA SER A 742 52.23 -28.29 66.12
C SER A 742 52.37 -27.89 67.60
N THR A 743 51.59 -28.53 68.48
CA THR A 743 51.57 -28.21 69.92
C THR A 743 52.86 -28.54 70.66
N ASP A 744 53.69 -29.45 70.17
CA ASP A 744 55.04 -29.74 70.69
C ASP A 744 56.05 -28.64 70.35
N GLN A 745 55.73 -27.78 69.39
CA GLN A 745 56.46 -26.56 69.05
C GLN A 745 55.89 -25.33 69.77
N ALA A 746 54.99 -25.51 70.73
CA ALA A 746 54.35 -24.40 71.43
C ALA A 746 55.34 -23.60 72.28
N ILE A 747 55.22 -22.28 72.21
CA ILE A 747 56.02 -21.36 73.03
C ILE A 747 55.33 -21.20 74.38
N LEU A 748 56.03 -21.56 75.46
CA LEU A 748 55.54 -21.39 76.83
C LEU A 748 55.61 -19.93 77.27
N LEU A 749 54.46 -19.33 77.59
CA LEU A 749 54.40 -18.01 78.20
C LEU A 749 54.66 -18.13 79.72
N THR A 750 55.88 -17.84 80.16
CA THR A 750 56.30 -18.00 81.57
C THR A 750 55.81 -16.88 82.49
N HIS A 751 55.30 -15.76 81.96
CA HIS A 751 54.80 -14.63 82.75
C HIS A 751 53.58 -13.98 82.07
N ALA A 752 52.45 -13.88 82.77
CA ALA A 752 51.27 -13.15 82.30
C ALA A 752 51.47 -11.63 82.51
N ILE A 753 51.76 -10.89 81.45
CA ILE A 753 51.60 -9.42 81.47
C ILE A 753 50.10 -9.14 81.27
N MET A 754 49.38 -8.94 82.38
CA MET A 754 48.03 -8.39 82.36
C MET A 754 48.13 -6.89 82.05
N LEU A 755 47.93 -6.49 80.79
CA LEU A 755 47.63 -5.11 80.44
C LEU A 755 46.13 -4.85 80.68
N PRO A 756 45.73 -3.76 81.36
CA PRO A 756 44.32 -3.44 81.55
C PRO A 756 43.66 -3.08 80.22
N VAL A 757 42.50 -3.69 79.98
CA VAL A 757 41.62 -3.37 78.86
C VAL A 757 41.05 -1.96 79.05
N ILE A 758 41.51 -0.99 78.25
CA ILE A 758 40.78 0.26 78.03
C ILE A 758 39.68 -0.06 77.00
N ARG A 759 38.42 -0.06 77.44
CA ARG A 759 37.28 -0.02 76.50
C ARG A 759 37.27 1.37 75.83
N ARG A 760 37.28 1.39 74.49
CA ARG A 760 36.67 2.47 73.71
C ARG A 760 35.39 1.95 73.09
#